data_AF-A0A521SJT4-F1
#
_entry.id   AF-A0A521SJT4-F1
#
_cell.length_a   1.000
_cell.length_b   1.000
_cell.length_c   1.000
_cell.angle_alpha   90.00
_cell.angle_beta   90.00
_cell.angle_gamma   90.00
#
_symmetry.space_group_name_H-M   'P 1'
#
loop_
_entity.id
_entity.type
_entity.pdbx_description
1 polymer ?
#
loop_
_entity_poly.entity_id
_entity_poly.type
_entity_poly.pdbx_seq_one_letter_code
_entity_poly.pdbx_strand_id
1 'polypeptide(L)'
;MIIELGHFAVITALILAVVGIFSPIVGLKRREAVWVEVGKQAVTLNFVLISIGMLAMEYSYLVQDYSVRYVYATSNSKLPLFYKVAGLWGGHEGSLLLWSWILSFFCMLAARIHWKTQPAVMPYLIGMQSTVMTGFLLLILFLSNPFERIFPVPLEGRDLNPLLQDPAMVMHPPFLYLGYVGLSIPFSFAMAALFSGRLGEEWIKATQRWTLMAWLCLTIGILMGGYWAYYELGWGGYWGWDPVENAAFMPWLVATAFLHSVMVQETRKMFKVWNLFLIILAFSLSLIGTFLVRSGILSSVHSFAADPGRGVFILGFLSFMLFLSFGTLIFRSAKLKSQIEMDSVLSREAIFLFNNLFFLVAMVTVFIGTLYPLLTEAMQFKKVSVGPPYYNTVFMPVALGLVFLMGIGPYIPWRKASVQNLKELFLMPGLMALGGLAFFAFAGIRNSYALAGLTVVCFVATAIFSDFAKIASFWAKREQISPIQGFVTAYKKNPRRLSGILTHIGVLVMVIGIIFSTIYQTEKVLIMKPGEETGLGSYRIKLIRLYGAQGGNWEGQEALFNVYKGETLLTQLRPQKRFYTVSQTPTTETAIHQIYTGHIFLTIPEVAPDGSWARVRALHNPLVLWVWYGGGIMGLGVILNIFRKTRMKISAARPETAPEVAVSLPRSAREEVLHHRSNRWQTLLNAVWPGRKEV
;
A
#
# COMPACT_ATOMS: atom_id res chain seq x y z
N MET A 1 -24.95 -26.54 -4.06
CA MET A 1 -25.33 -25.73 -5.24
C MET A 1 -24.79 -24.31 -5.19
N ILE A 2 -24.65 -23.66 -4.03
CA ILE A 2 -24.14 -22.27 -3.95
C ILE A 2 -22.68 -22.17 -4.40
N ILE A 3 -21.81 -23.09 -3.96
CA ILE A 3 -20.39 -23.05 -4.37
C ILE A 3 -20.24 -23.31 -5.88
N GLU A 4 -21.09 -24.15 -6.46
CA GLU A 4 -21.09 -24.45 -7.89
C GLU A 4 -21.55 -23.23 -8.71
N LEU A 5 -22.49 -22.43 -8.20
CA LEU A 5 -22.87 -21.14 -8.77
C LEU A 5 -21.69 -20.16 -8.75
N GLY A 6 -20.98 -20.07 -7.61
CA GLY A 6 -19.78 -19.25 -7.49
C GLY A 6 -18.70 -19.65 -8.49
N HIS A 7 -18.44 -20.96 -8.62
CA HIS A 7 -17.49 -21.50 -9.58
C HIS A 7 -17.88 -21.18 -11.03
N PHE A 8 -19.14 -21.42 -11.40
CA PHE A 8 -19.67 -21.10 -12.72
C PHE A 8 -19.56 -19.60 -13.04
N ALA A 9 -19.83 -18.74 -12.06
CA ALA A 9 -19.68 -17.29 -12.22
C ALA A 9 -18.23 -16.89 -12.51
N VAL A 10 -17.25 -17.47 -11.81
CA VAL A 10 -15.81 -17.20 -12.03
C VAL A 10 -15.34 -17.76 -13.39
N ILE A 11 -15.84 -18.92 -13.83
CA ILE A 11 -15.59 -19.44 -15.19
C ILE A 11 -16.14 -18.47 -16.24
N THR A 12 -17.36 -17.98 -16.05
CA THR A 12 -17.98 -17.01 -16.96
C THR A 12 -17.21 -15.69 -16.96
N ALA A 13 -16.69 -15.26 -15.81
CA ALA A 13 -15.82 -14.09 -15.70
C ALA A 13 -14.56 -14.27 -16.55
N LEU A 14 -13.92 -15.46 -16.55
CA LEU A 14 -12.76 -15.73 -17.40
C LEU A 14 -13.10 -15.53 -18.89
N ILE A 15 -14.24 -16.04 -19.34
CA ILE A 15 -14.70 -15.86 -20.72
C ILE A 15 -14.89 -14.37 -21.03
N LEU A 16 -15.54 -13.61 -20.14
CA LEU A 16 -15.74 -12.18 -20.33
C LEU A 16 -14.45 -11.37 -20.25
N ALA A 17 -13.47 -11.78 -19.45
CA ALA A 17 -12.14 -11.18 -19.44
C ALA A 17 -11.47 -11.35 -20.81
N VAL A 18 -11.55 -12.54 -21.41
CA VAL A 18 -11.05 -12.76 -22.78
C VAL A 18 -11.81 -11.89 -23.80
N VAL A 19 -13.13 -11.77 -23.70
CA VAL A 19 -13.92 -10.83 -24.51
C VAL A 19 -13.46 -9.38 -24.30
N GLY A 20 -13.13 -9.00 -23.07
CA GLY A 20 -12.59 -7.68 -22.71
C GLY A 20 -11.21 -7.38 -23.33
N ILE A 21 -10.43 -8.40 -23.68
CA ILE A 21 -9.16 -8.25 -24.41
C ILE A 21 -9.45 -8.01 -25.90
N PHE A 22 -10.28 -8.85 -26.52
CA PHE A 22 -10.46 -8.83 -27.98
C PHE A 22 -11.44 -7.77 -28.47
N SER A 23 -12.50 -7.46 -27.73
CA SER A 23 -13.52 -6.50 -28.17
C SER A 23 -12.96 -5.08 -28.39
N PRO A 24 -12.08 -4.51 -27.56
CA PRO A 24 -11.46 -3.22 -27.87
C PRO A 24 -10.55 -3.28 -29.11
N ILE A 25 -9.85 -4.40 -29.34
CA ILE A 25 -8.99 -4.59 -30.51
C ILE A 25 -9.82 -4.60 -31.79
N VAL A 26 -10.93 -5.33 -31.80
CA VAL A 26 -11.87 -5.37 -32.93
C VAL A 26 -12.47 -3.98 -33.17
N GLY A 27 -12.94 -3.32 -32.11
CA GLY A 27 -13.50 -1.96 -32.21
C GLY A 27 -12.53 -0.94 -32.78
N LEU A 28 -11.25 -0.99 -32.38
CA LEU A 28 -10.20 -0.12 -32.91
C LEU A 28 -9.87 -0.43 -34.37
N LYS A 29 -9.76 -1.71 -34.75
CA LYS A 29 -9.45 -2.10 -36.15
C LYS A 29 -10.58 -1.80 -37.11
N ARG A 30 -11.83 -2.09 -36.71
CA ARG A 30 -13.03 -1.88 -37.54
C ARG A 30 -13.60 -0.47 -37.44
N ARG A 31 -13.12 0.35 -36.51
CA ARG A 31 -13.65 1.68 -36.18
C ARG A 31 -15.12 1.66 -35.75
N GLU A 32 -15.52 0.58 -35.10
CA GLU A 32 -16.89 0.35 -34.62
C GLU A 32 -16.96 0.58 -33.11
N ALA A 33 -17.68 1.62 -32.69
CA ALA A 33 -17.82 1.99 -31.28
C ALA A 33 -18.55 0.91 -30.44
N VAL A 34 -19.39 0.10 -31.07
CA VAL A 34 -20.16 -0.96 -30.41
C VAL A 34 -19.24 -1.95 -29.70
N TRP A 35 -18.16 -2.39 -30.34
CA TRP A 35 -17.21 -3.34 -29.74
C TRP A 35 -16.44 -2.76 -28.55
N VAL A 36 -16.21 -1.44 -28.53
CA VAL A 36 -15.60 -0.77 -27.38
C VAL A 36 -16.57 -0.73 -26.20
N GLU A 37 -17.86 -0.50 -26.46
CA GLU A 37 -18.90 -0.58 -25.42
C GLU A 37 -19.08 -2.01 -24.92
N VAL A 38 -18.98 -3.04 -25.78
CA VAL A 38 -18.95 -4.45 -25.35
C VAL A 38 -17.82 -4.68 -24.34
N GLY A 39 -16.61 -4.17 -24.59
CA GLY A 39 -15.49 -4.28 -23.65
C GLY A 39 -15.80 -3.66 -22.28
N LYS A 40 -16.47 -2.49 -22.26
CA LYS A 40 -16.90 -1.84 -21.02
C LYS A 40 -17.96 -2.65 -20.27
N GLN A 41 -18.92 -3.24 -20.97
CA GLN A 41 -19.93 -4.08 -20.34
C GLN A 41 -19.29 -5.37 -19.83
N ALA A 42 -18.34 -5.96 -20.56
CA ALA A 42 -17.59 -7.14 -20.14
C ALA A 42 -16.83 -6.91 -18.82
N VAL A 43 -16.14 -5.78 -18.65
CA VAL A 43 -15.45 -5.48 -17.38
C VAL A 43 -16.41 -5.17 -16.23
N THR A 44 -17.59 -4.62 -16.54
CA THR A 44 -18.64 -4.38 -15.54
C THR A 44 -19.25 -5.71 -15.07
N LEU A 45 -19.58 -6.60 -15.99
CA LEU A 45 -20.11 -7.93 -15.68
C LEU A 45 -19.07 -8.82 -14.99
N ASN A 46 -17.78 -8.70 -15.33
CA ASN A 46 -16.70 -9.36 -14.60
C ASN A 46 -16.75 -9.06 -13.10
N PHE A 47 -16.90 -7.79 -12.70
CA PHE A 47 -17.03 -7.43 -11.29
C PHE A 47 -18.25 -8.07 -10.63
N VAL A 48 -19.39 -8.07 -11.31
CA VAL A 48 -20.62 -8.71 -10.80
C VAL A 48 -20.42 -10.21 -10.61
N LEU A 49 -19.86 -10.91 -11.60
CA LEU A 49 -19.65 -12.36 -11.56
C LEU A 49 -18.63 -12.77 -10.49
N ILE A 50 -17.51 -12.05 -10.38
CA ILE A 50 -16.51 -12.33 -9.33
C ILE A 50 -17.11 -12.02 -7.94
N SER A 51 -17.98 -11.00 -7.83
CA SER A 51 -18.72 -10.74 -6.58
C SER A 51 -19.65 -11.90 -6.20
N ILE A 52 -20.30 -12.56 -7.17
CA ILE A 52 -21.08 -13.79 -6.91
C ILE A 52 -20.16 -14.89 -6.38
N GLY A 53 -18.98 -15.08 -6.98
CA GLY A 53 -17.97 -16.03 -6.47
C GLY A 53 -17.53 -15.72 -5.03
N MET A 54 -17.23 -14.46 -4.73
CA MET A 54 -16.87 -14.00 -3.38
C MET A 54 -18.01 -14.27 -2.38
N LEU A 55 -19.25 -13.90 -2.71
CA LEU A 55 -20.40 -14.10 -1.84
C LEU A 55 -20.73 -15.58 -1.64
N ALA A 56 -20.53 -16.42 -2.65
CA ALA A 56 -20.70 -17.88 -2.53
C ALA A 56 -19.66 -18.50 -1.58
N MET A 57 -18.40 -18.06 -1.65
CA MET A 57 -17.36 -18.45 -0.71
C MET A 57 -17.70 -18.00 0.70
N GLU A 58 -18.04 -16.72 0.87
CA GLU A 58 -18.39 -16.13 2.16
C GLU A 58 -19.57 -16.86 2.82
N TYR A 59 -20.63 -17.10 2.05
CA TYR A 59 -21.77 -17.89 2.51
C TYR A 59 -21.33 -19.26 3.02
N SER A 60 -20.44 -19.94 2.29
CA SER A 60 -19.94 -21.27 2.67
C SER A 60 -19.14 -21.25 3.99
N TYR A 61 -18.41 -20.16 4.29
CA TYR A 61 -17.79 -19.96 5.61
C TYR A 61 -18.82 -19.74 6.72
N LEU A 62 -19.85 -18.94 6.46
CA LEU A 62 -20.88 -18.60 7.45
C LEU A 62 -21.72 -19.82 7.84
N VAL A 63 -22.10 -20.65 6.87
CA VAL A 63 -22.83 -21.90 7.12
C VAL A 63 -21.92 -23.09 7.47
N GLN A 64 -20.60 -22.89 7.49
CA GLN A 64 -19.61 -23.92 7.82
C GLN A 64 -19.72 -25.15 6.91
N ASP A 65 -19.84 -24.94 5.60
CA ASP A 65 -19.90 -26.02 4.61
C ASP A 65 -18.53 -26.68 4.42
N TYR A 66 -18.21 -27.66 5.28
CA TYR A 66 -16.95 -28.41 5.24
C TYR A 66 -16.82 -29.35 4.04
N SER A 67 -17.85 -29.49 3.20
CA SER A 67 -17.68 -30.19 1.93
C SER A 67 -16.92 -29.36 0.90
N VAL A 68 -16.67 -28.07 1.16
CA VAL A 68 -15.75 -27.22 0.38
C VAL A 68 -14.34 -27.32 0.96
N ARG A 69 -13.36 -27.77 0.17
CA ARG A 69 -11.97 -28.02 0.58
C ARG A 69 -11.36 -26.85 1.33
N TYR A 70 -11.57 -25.64 0.80
CA TYR A 70 -10.94 -24.43 1.30
C TYR A 70 -11.53 -24.01 2.65
N VAL A 71 -12.86 -24.11 2.81
CA VAL A 71 -13.55 -23.84 4.10
C VAL A 71 -13.08 -24.85 5.15
N TYR A 72 -13.06 -26.14 4.81
CA TYR A 72 -12.51 -27.19 5.68
C TYR A 72 -11.07 -26.90 6.10
N ALA A 73 -10.22 -26.42 5.19
CA ALA A 73 -8.81 -26.23 5.48
C ALA A 73 -8.50 -25.02 6.39
N THR A 74 -9.43 -24.07 6.55
CA THR A 74 -9.14 -22.74 7.12
C THR A 74 -10.17 -22.23 8.14
N SER A 75 -11.13 -23.07 8.56
CA SER A 75 -12.18 -22.68 9.50
C SER A 75 -12.74 -23.90 10.24
N ASN A 76 -13.21 -23.70 11.48
CA ASN A 76 -13.90 -24.70 12.31
C ASN A 76 -15.10 -24.10 13.05
N SER A 77 -15.89 -24.96 13.68
CA SER A 77 -17.12 -24.59 14.38
C SER A 77 -16.89 -23.60 15.53
N LYS A 78 -15.76 -23.74 16.25
CA LYS A 78 -15.37 -22.90 17.40
C LYS A 78 -14.77 -21.55 17.01
N LEU A 79 -14.43 -21.33 15.75
CA LEU A 79 -13.83 -20.08 15.29
C LEU A 79 -14.85 -18.92 15.42
N PRO A 80 -14.49 -17.78 16.05
CA PRO A 80 -15.37 -16.62 16.12
C PRO A 80 -15.78 -16.09 14.74
N LEU A 81 -16.99 -15.55 14.62
CA LEU A 81 -17.58 -15.09 13.35
C LEU A 81 -16.66 -14.13 12.58
N PHE A 82 -16.03 -13.20 13.29
CA PHE A 82 -15.13 -12.21 12.69
C PHE A 82 -13.95 -12.88 11.94
N TYR A 83 -13.39 -13.96 12.48
CA TYR A 83 -12.31 -14.71 11.83
C TYR A 83 -12.82 -15.71 10.80
N LYS A 84 -14.07 -16.18 10.92
CA LYS A 84 -14.73 -16.98 9.87
C LYS A 84 -14.84 -16.19 8.56
N VAL A 85 -15.25 -14.92 8.64
CA VAL A 85 -15.29 -14.01 7.48
C VAL A 85 -13.89 -13.81 6.91
N ALA A 86 -12.90 -13.55 7.78
CA ALA A 86 -11.51 -13.38 7.37
C ALA A 86 -10.89 -14.65 6.75
N GLY A 87 -11.44 -15.82 7.06
CA GLY A 87 -11.02 -17.11 6.53
C GLY A 87 -10.95 -17.12 5.00
N LEU A 88 -11.83 -16.37 4.32
CA LEU A 88 -11.83 -16.23 2.87
C LEU A 88 -10.46 -15.81 2.33
N TRP A 89 -9.77 -14.87 2.97
CA TRP A 89 -8.42 -14.43 2.55
C TRP A 89 -7.29 -14.97 3.43
N GLY A 90 -7.58 -15.93 4.32
CA GLY A 90 -6.58 -16.56 5.19
C GLY A 90 -5.63 -17.53 4.46
N GLY A 91 -6.03 -18.04 3.29
CA GLY A 91 -5.25 -18.97 2.46
C GLY A 91 -4.91 -18.42 1.08
N HIS A 92 -4.38 -19.28 0.22
CA HIS A 92 -4.00 -18.91 -1.15
C HIS A 92 -5.20 -18.60 -2.03
N GLU A 93 -6.10 -19.58 -2.16
CA GLU A 93 -7.14 -19.62 -3.17
C GLU A 93 -8.10 -18.43 -3.03
N GLY A 94 -8.61 -18.20 -1.82
CA GLY A 94 -9.52 -17.09 -1.59
C GLY A 94 -8.84 -15.71 -1.53
N SER A 95 -7.56 -15.60 -1.17
CA SER A 95 -6.82 -14.33 -1.31
C SER A 95 -6.60 -13.92 -2.78
N LEU A 96 -6.42 -14.88 -3.69
CA LEU A 96 -6.33 -14.63 -5.13
C LEU A 96 -7.71 -14.23 -5.69
N LEU A 97 -8.78 -14.82 -5.16
CA LEU A 97 -10.15 -14.39 -5.47
C LEU A 97 -10.39 -12.93 -5.00
N LEU A 98 -9.97 -12.57 -3.78
CA LEU A 98 -10.01 -11.20 -3.27
C LEU A 98 -9.19 -10.24 -4.15
N TRP A 99 -7.98 -10.64 -4.54
CA TRP A 99 -7.13 -9.88 -5.46
C TRP A 99 -7.86 -9.59 -6.78
N SER A 100 -8.48 -10.61 -7.37
CA SER A 100 -9.21 -10.51 -8.65
C SER A 100 -10.50 -9.69 -8.51
N TRP A 101 -11.17 -9.79 -7.36
CA TRP A 101 -12.33 -8.99 -7.04
C TRP A 101 -11.98 -7.50 -6.98
N ILE A 102 -10.90 -7.13 -6.26
CA ILE A 102 -10.41 -5.74 -6.21
C ILE A 102 -10.00 -5.26 -7.61
N LEU A 103 -9.34 -6.11 -8.42
CA LEU A 103 -8.94 -5.74 -9.78
C LEU A 103 -10.17 -5.43 -10.63
N SER A 104 -11.20 -6.27 -10.55
CA SER A 104 -12.41 -6.12 -11.35
C SER A 104 -13.19 -4.87 -10.92
N PHE A 105 -13.23 -4.60 -9.62
CA PHE A 105 -13.81 -3.39 -9.06
C PHE A 105 -13.10 -2.13 -9.58
N PHE A 106 -11.76 -2.09 -9.49
CA PHE A 106 -10.98 -0.96 -9.99
C PHE A 106 -11.08 -0.78 -11.49
N CYS A 107 -11.09 -1.87 -12.28
CA CYS A 107 -11.29 -1.79 -13.72
C CYS A 107 -12.67 -1.22 -14.07
N MET A 108 -13.75 -1.74 -13.45
CA MET A 108 -15.10 -1.20 -13.62
C MET A 108 -15.16 0.28 -13.22
N LEU A 109 -14.60 0.64 -12.06
CA LEU A 109 -14.62 2.00 -11.54
C LEU A 109 -13.84 2.96 -12.44
N ALA A 110 -12.64 2.59 -12.88
CA ALA A 110 -11.84 3.38 -13.81
C ALA A 110 -12.55 3.56 -15.16
N ALA A 111 -13.13 2.50 -15.71
CA ALA A 111 -13.91 2.56 -16.94
C ALA A 111 -15.09 3.52 -16.79
N ARG A 112 -15.83 3.49 -15.66
CA ARG A 112 -16.98 4.38 -15.43
C ARG A 112 -16.58 5.84 -15.22
N ILE A 113 -15.57 6.10 -14.37
CA ILE A 113 -15.12 7.47 -14.05
C ILE A 113 -14.57 8.15 -15.29
N HIS A 114 -13.74 7.43 -16.06
CA HIS A 114 -12.96 8.03 -17.13
C HIS A 114 -13.55 7.84 -18.53
N TRP A 115 -14.69 7.13 -18.66
CA TRP A 115 -15.34 6.84 -19.95
C TRP A 115 -15.45 8.06 -20.87
N LYS A 116 -15.98 9.16 -20.31
CA LYS A 116 -16.27 10.40 -21.05
C LYS A 116 -15.07 11.32 -21.15
N THR A 117 -14.18 11.30 -20.16
CA THR A 117 -13.03 12.21 -20.08
C THR A 117 -11.81 11.68 -20.83
N GLN A 118 -11.72 10.38 -21.06
CA GLN A 118 -10.57 9.70 -21.67
C GLN A 118 -10.97 8.64 -22.71
N PRO A 119 -11.90 8.94 -23.65
CA PRO A 119 -12.46 7.92 -24.55
C PRO A 119 -11.40 7.27 -25.47
N ALA A 120 -10.34 8.00 -25.81
CA ALA A 120 -9.32 7.51 -26.75
C ALA A 120 -8.37 6.47 -26.17
N VAL A 121 -8.13 6.50 -24.85
CA VAL A 121 -7.25 5.55 -24.16
C VAL A 121 -8.03 4.38 -23.54
N MET A 122 -9.34 4.54 -23.35
CA MET A 122 -10.20 3.57 -22.68
C MET A 122 -10.20 2.16 -23.31
N PRO A 123 -10.25 2.00 -24.65
CA PRO A 123 -10.17 0.68 -25.27
C PRO A 123 -8.91 -0.10 -24.86
N TYR A 124 -7.76 0.59 -24.82
CA TYR A 124 -6.48 -0.01 -24.46
C TYR A 124 -6.37 -0.30 -22.96
N LEU A 125 -6.92 0.59 -22.11
CA LEU A 125 -6.99 0.36 -20.66
C LEU A 125 -7.81 -0.89 -20.34
N ILE A 126 -9.00 -1.01 -20.95
CA ILE A 126 -9.89 -2.17 -20.79
C ILE A 126 -9.18 -3.44 -21.26
N GLY A 127 -8.53 -3.41 -22.42
CA GLY A 127 -7.76 -4.55 -22.92
C GLY A 127 -6.66 -4.97 -21.95
N MET A 128 -5.86 -4.01 -21.45
CA MET A 128 -4.75 -4.30 -20.54
C MET A 128 -5.23 -4.84 -19.18
N GLN A 129 -6.26 -4.23 -18.59
CA GLN A 129 -6.88 -4.72 -17.35
C GLN A 129 -7.46 -6.12 -17.53
N SER A 130 -8.11 -6.37 -18.67
CA SER A 130 -8.66 -7.69 -18.99
C SER A 130 -7.56 -8.74 -19.19
N THR A 131 -6.41 -8.38 -19.76
CA THR A 131 -5.23 -9.27 -19.83
C THR A 131 -4.73 -9.67 -18.45
N VAL A 132 -4.64 -8.71 -17.52
CA VAL A 132 -4.24 -9.00 -16.14
C VAL A 132 -5.30 -9.90 -15.47
N MET A 133 -6.58 -9.57 -15.64
CA MET A 133 -7.71 -10.34 -15.12
C MET A 133 -7.68 -11.79 -15.59
N THR A 134 -7.49 -12.02 -16.90
CA THR A 134 -7.39 -13.36 -17.47
C THR A 134 -6.26 -14.16 -16.83
N GLY A 135 -5.07 -13.56 -16.62
CA GLY A 135 -3.96 -14.24 -15.95
C GLY A 135 -4.30 -14.73 -14.54
N PHE A 136 -4.93 -13.89 -13.72
CA PHE A 136 -5.34 -14.27 -12.36
C PHE A 136 -6.51 -15.26 -12.33
N LEU A 137 -7.50 -15.11 -13.23
CA LEU A 137 -8.62 -16.05 -13.32
C LEU A 137 -8.17 -17.44 -13.79
N LEU A 138 -7.18 -17.51 -14.70
CA LEU A 138 -6.55 -18.78 -15.07
C LEU A 138 -5.84 -19.42 -13.87
N LEU A 139 -5.07 -18.64 -13.10
CA LEU A 139 -4.41 -19.13 -11.88
C LEU A 139 -5.43 -19.69 -10.88
N ILE A 140 -6.53 -18.96 -10.64
CA ILE A 140 -7.60 -19.40 -9.73
C ILE A 140 -8.25 -20.69 -10.23
N LEU A 141 -8.72 -20.73 -11.47
CA LEU A 141 -9.53 -21.85 -11.94
C LEU A 141 -8.74 -23.14 -12.12
N PHE A 142 -7.46 -23.06 -12.48
CA PHE A 142 -6.65 -24.24 -12.81
C PHE A 142 -5.65 -24.66 -11.72
N LEU A 143 -5.15 -23.73 -10.90
CA LEU A 143 -4.09 -24.04 -9.93
C LEU A 143 -4.47 -23.67 -8.48
N SER A 144 -5.52 -22.89 -8.26
CA SER A 144 -5.84 -22.32 -6.94
C SER A 144 -7.35 -22.15 -6.76
N ASN A 145 -8.10 -23.23 -7.01
CA ASN A 145 -9.55 -23.17 -7.07
C ASN A 145 -10.17 -23.22 -5.65
N PRO A 146 -10.80 -22.14 -5.16
CA PRO A 146 -11.39 -22.12 -3.83
C PRO A 146 -12.72 -22.89 -3.75
N PHE A 147 -13.28 -23.29 -4.89
CA PHE A 147 -14.62 -23.90 -5.01
C PHE A 147 -14.59 -25.43 -5.00
N GLU A 148 -13.42 -26.05 -4.82
CA GLU A 148 -13.24 -27.50 -4.85
C GLU A 148 -14.02 -28.20 -3.73
N ARG A 149 -14.69 -29.30 -4.09
CA ARG A 149 -15.38 -30.18 -3.14
C ARG A 149 -14.43 -31.25 -2.62
N ILE A 150 -14.68 -31.72 -1.40
CA ILE A 150 -14.04 -32.91 -0.83
C ILE A 150 -15.08 -33.96 -0.46
N PHE A 151 -14.71 -35.23 -0.66
CA PHE A 151 -15.49 -36.39 -0.28
C PHE A 151 -14.57 -37.48 0.31
N PRO A 152 -14.96 -38.16 1.41
CA PRO A 152 -16.16 -37.93 2.22
C PRO A 152 -16.15 -36.56 2.91
N VAL A 153 -17.34 -36.01 3.18
CA VAL A 153 -17.48 -34.70 3.82
C VAL A 153 -17.00 -34.79 5.27
N PRO A 154 -15.97 -34.03 5.69
CA PRO A 154 -15.54 -34.01 7.08
C PRO A 154 -16.62 -33.44 7.99
N LEU A 155 -16.73 -33.97 9.21
CA LEU A 155 -17.66 -33.48 10.22
C LEU A 155 -17.23 -32.15 10.85
N GLU A 156 -15.93 -31.86 10.81
CA GLU A 156 -15.34 -30.67 11.41
C GLU A 156 -14.20 -30.16 10.54
N GLY A 157 -14.00 -28.85 10.54
CA GLY A 157 -12.91 -28.20 9.82
C GLY A 157 -11.62 -28.13 10.62
N ARG A 158 -10.54 -27.74 9.93
CA ARG A 158 -9.26 -27.39 10.54
C ARG A 158 -9.33 -25.99 11.16
N ASP A 159 -8.22 -25.47 11.65
CA ASP A 159 -8.18 -24.11 12.20
C ASP A 159 -7.67 -23.11 11.16
N LEU A 160 -8.09 -21.86 11.32
CA LEU A 160 -7.35 -20.75 10.73
C LEU A 160 -6.00 -20.67 11.44
N ASN A 161 -4.93 -20.34 10.72
CA ASN A 161 -3.62 -20.14 11.35
C ASN A 161 -3.78 -19.20 12.56
N PRO A 162 -3.36 -19.60 13.78
CA PRO A 162 -3.53 -18.81 14.98
C PRO A 162 -3.07 -17.35 14.86
N LEU A 163 -1.97 -17.11 14.13
CA LEU A 163 -1.41 -15.78 13.90
C LEU A 163 -2.34 -14.88 13.05
N LEU A 164 -3.29 -15.46 12.33
CA LEU A 164 -4.32 -14.74 11.56
C LEU A 164 -5.59 -14.48 12.38
N GLN A 165 -5.71 -15.05 13.59
CA GLN A 165 -6.84 -14.83 14.48
C GLN A 165 -6.67 -13.52 15.27
N ASP A 166 -6.32 -12.44 14.55
CA ASP A 166 -6.04 -11.12 15.10
C ASP A 166 -6.70 -10.01 14.24
N PRO A 167 -7.34 -8.98 14.83
CA PRO A 167 -8.00 -7.92 14.08
C PRO A 167 -7.12 -7.13 13.11
N ALA A 168 -5.85 -6.89 13.43
CA ALA A 168 -4.94 -6.22 12.52
C ALA A 168 -4.66 -7.10 11.29
N MET A 169 -4.48 -8.41 11.46
CA MET A 169 -4.30 -9.34 10.33
C MET A 169 -5.56 -9.56 9.49
N VAL A 170 -6.75 -9.38 10.05
CA VAL A 170 -7.98 -9.39 9.25
C VAL A 170 -8.01 -8.21 8.29
N MET A 171 -7.60 -7.03 8.74
CA MET A 171 -7.70 -5.78 7.97
C MET A 171 -6.47 -5.47 7.10
N HIS A 172 -5.28 -5.89 7.52
CA HIS A 172 -4.01 -5.58 6.85
C HIS A 172 -3.93 -6.09 5.38
N PRO A 173 -4.20 -7.37 5.07
CA PRO A 173 -4.11 -7.89 3.70
C PRO A 173 -5.05 -7.18 2.72
N PRO A 174 -6.33 -6.89 3.06
CA PRO A 174 -7.18 -6.04 2.22
C PRO A 174 -6.56 -4.69 1.85
N PHE A 175 -5.93 -3.97 2.79
CA PHE A 175 -5.24 -2.71 2.49
C PHE A 175 -4.03 -2.90 1.58
N LEU A 176 -3.23 -3.94 1.80
CA LEU A 176 -2.13 -4.26 0.89
C LEU A 176 -2.63 -4.59 -0.53
N TYR A 177 -3.70 -5.37 -0.66
CA TYR A 177 -4.28 -5.68 -1.97
C TYR A 177 -4.88 -4.45 -2.66
N LEU A 178 -5.59 -3.57 -1.93
CA LEU A 178 -6.04 -2.28 -2.46
C LEU A 178 -4.85 -1.44 -2.98
N GLY A 179 -3.69 -1.54 -2.33
CA GLY A 179 -2.44 -0.93 -2.75
C GLY A 179 -1.85 -1.54 -4.03
N TYR A 180 -1.50 -2.83 -3.99
CA TYR A 180 -0.90 -3.57 -5.11
C TYR A 180 -1.78 -3.52 -6.36
N VAL A 181 -3.04 -3.90 -6.21
CA VAL A 181 -4.01 -3.92 -7.31
C VAL A 181 -4.31 -2.51 -7.78
N GLY A 182 -4.30 -1.53 -6.87
CA GLY A 182 -4.49 -0.11 -7.20
C GLY A 182 -3.44 0.42 -8.18
N LEU A 183 -2.20 -0.07 -8.13
CA LEU A 183 -1.14 0.28 -9.08
C LEU A 183 -1.39 -0.25 -10.50
N SER A 184 -2.29 -1.22 -10.68
CA SER A 184 -2.67 -1.73 -12.01
C SER A 184 -3.35 -0.67 -12.88
N ILE A 185 -4.11 0.27 -12.30
CA ILE A 185 -4.81 1.31 -13.05
C ILE A 185 -3.83 2.34 -13.63
N PRO A 186 -2.90 2.93 -12.84
CA PRO A 186 -1.78 3.72 -13.36
C PRO A 186 -1.03 3.00 -14.50
N PHE A 187 -0.73 1.72 -14.28
CA PHE A 187 -0.05 0.87 -15.25
C PHE A 187 -0.84 0.72 -16.55
N SER A 188 -2.14 0.44 -16.49
CA SER A 188 -2.97 0.31 -17.68
C SER A 188 -3.14 1.65 -18.42
N PHE A 189 -3.16 2.79 -17.72
CA PHE A 189 -3.08 4.10 -18.39
C PHE A 189 -1.73 4.30 -19.09
N ALA A 190 -0.62 3.91 -18.48
CA ALA A 190 0.71 3.98 -19.09
C ALA A 190 0.79 3.11 -20.36
N MET A 191 0.32 1.87 -20.28
CA MET A 191 0.24 0.96 -21.42
C MET A 191 -0.72 1.47 -22.50
N ALA A 192 -1.87 2.04 -22.12
CA ALA A 192 -2.81 2.64 -23.05
C ALA A 192 -2.20 3.84 -23.80
N ALA A 193 -1.44 4.69 -23.12
CA ALA A 193 -0.72 5.79 -23.76
C ALA A 193 0.31 5.27 -24.77
N LEU A 194 1.07 4.23 -24.40
CA LEU A 194 2.06 3.59 -25.27
C LEU A 194 1.44 2.96 -26.53
N PHE A 195 0.34 2.20 -26.37
CA PHE A 195 -0.32 1.53 -27.49
C PHE A 195 -1.09 2.50 -28.40
N SER A 196 -1.82 3.45 -27.81
CA SER A 196 -2.55 4.47 -28.59
C SER A 196 -1.62 5.46 -29.29
N GLY A 197 -0.37 5.61 -28.83
CA GLY A 197 0.53 6.67 -29.27
C GLY A 197 0.11 8.08 -28.80
N ARG A 198 -0.94 8.20 -27.99
CA ARG A 198 -1.42 9.48 -27.43
C ARG A 198 -0.67 9.79 -26.14
N LEU A 199 0.52 10.34 -26.30
CA LEU A 199 1.48 10.65 -25.23
C LEU A 199 1.24 12.04 -24.59
N GLY A 200 0.00 12.52 -24.68
CA GLY A 200 -0.44 13.79 -24.12
C GLY A 200 -0.53 13.76 -22.58
N GLU A 201 -0.87 14.90 -21.99
CA GLU A 201 -0.87 15.07 -20.53
C GLU A 201 -2.21 14.69 -19.86
N GLU A 202 -3.23 14.36 -20.64
CA GLU A 202 -4.61 14.21 -20.18
C GLU A 202 -4.75 13.07 -19.15
N TRP A 203 -4.04 11.95 -19.35
CA TRP A 203 -4.09 10.78 -18.48
C TRP A 203 -3.28 10.96 -17.18
N ILE A 204 -2.33 11.91 -17.15
CA ILE A 204 -1.42 12.11 -16.00
C ILE A 204 -2.19 12.39 -14.72
N LYS A 205 -3.19 13.28 -14.78
CA LYS A 205 -3.99 13.66 -13.61
C LYS A 205 -4.81 12.49 -13.06
N ALA A 206 -5.32 11.63 -13.94
CA ALA A 206 -6.04 10.42 -13.54
C ALA A 206 -5.09 9.46 -12.83
N THR A 207 -3.94 9.17 -13.46
CA THR A 207 -2.89 8.32 -12.92
C THR A 207 -2.40 8.79 -11.55
N GLN A 208 -2.16 10.10 -11.35
CA GLN A 208 -1.76 10.64 -10.05
C GLN A 208 -2.75 10.29 -8.93
N ARG A 209 -4.05 10.46 -9.17
CA ARG A 209 -5.07 10.19 -8.14
C ARG A 209 -5.14 8.71 -7.80
N TRP A 210 -5.08 7.85 -8.81
CA TRP A 210 -5.02 6.41 -8.61
C TRP A 210 -3.75 5.97 -7.88
N THR A 211 -2.59 6.52 -8.24
CA THR A 211 -1.34 6.23 -7.52
C THR A 211 -1.37 6.75 -6.08
N LEU A 212 -1.95 7.92 -5.81
CA LEU A 212 -2.13 8.42 -4.44
C LEU A 212 -3.02 7.49 -3.60
N MET A 213 -4.11 6.99 -4.18
CA MET A 213 -4.99 6.03 -3.51
C MET A 213 -4.26 4.71 -3.21
N ALA A 214 -3.57 4.16 -4.21
CA ALA A 214 -2.78 2.94 -4.07
C ALA A 214 -1.67 3.12 -3.01
N TRP A 215 -0.95 4.24 -3.05
CA TRP A 215 0.11 4.59 -2.10
C TRP A 215 -0.42 4.74 -0.68
N LEU A 216 -1.61 5.35 -0.49
CA LEU A 216 -2.26 5.44 0.81
C LEU A 216 -2.59 4.05 1.37
N CYS A 217 -3.17 3.18 0.54
CA CYS A 217 -3.52 1.83 0.95
C CYS A 217 -2.27 0.99 1.27
N LEU A 218 -1.19 1.11 0.50
CA LEU A 218 0.11 0.50 0.82
C LEU A 218 0.67 1.04 2.13
N THR A 219 0.60 2.35 2.36
CA THR A 219 1.10 2.98 3.60
C THR A 219 0.35 2.45 4.82
N ILE A 220 -0.98 2.41 4.76
CA ILE A 220 -1.83 1.85 5.83
C ILE A 220 -1.53 0.37 6.01
N GLY A 221 -1.50 -0.40 4.92
CA GLY A 221 -1.18 -1.83 4.97
C GLY A 221 0.16 -2.11 5.62
N ILE A 222 1.24 -1.44 5.20
CA ILE A 222 2.59 -1.59 5.77
C ILE A 222 2.59 -1.23 7.26
N LEU A 223 1.96 -0.12 7.65
CA LEU A 223 1.89 0.29 9.07
C LEU A 223 1.11 -0.70 9.92
N MET A 224 -0.03 -1.20 9.43
CA MET A 224 -0.82 -2.21 10.14
C MET A 224 -0.07 -3.53 10.27
N GLY A 225 0.66 -3.95 9.23
CA GLY A 225 1.50 -5.14 9.27
C GLY A 225 2.63 -5.00 10.29
N GLY A 226 3.31 -3.85 10.32
CA GLY A 226 4.34 -3.57 11.32
C GLY A 226 3.78 -3.47 12.75
N TYR A 227 2.59 -2.87 12.91
CA TYR A 227 1.91 -2.81 14.21
C TYR A 227 1.50 -4.20 14.69
N TRP A 228 0.98 -5.04 13.81
CA TRP A 228 0.68 -6.44 14.10
C TRP A 228 1.95 -7.20 14.49
N ALA A 229 3.00 -7.13 13.67
CA ALA A 229 4.27 -7.79 13.94
C ALA A 229 4.86 -7.39 15.30
N TYR A 230 4.66 -6.12 15.68
CA TYR A 230 5.09 -5.58 16.96
C TYR A 230 4.49 -6.33 18.16
N TYR A 231 3.18 -6.59 18.18
CA TYR A 231 2.54 -7.20 19.35
C TYR A 231 2.29 -8.71 19.22
N GLU A 232 2.17 -9.25 18.02
CA GLU A 232 1.81 -10.65 17.82
C GLU A 232 3.03 -11.59 17.76
N LEU A 233 4.13 -11.16 17.12
CA LEU A 233 5.30 -12.02 16.92
C LEU A 233 6.19 -12.14 18.17
N GLY A 234 5.90 -11.38 19.23
CA GLY A 234 6.51 -11.53 20.54
C GLY A 234 7.99 -11.15 20.67
N TRP A 235 8.59 -10.57 19.62
CA TRP A 235 10.01 -10.17 19.60
C TRP A 235 10.28 -8.70 19.88
N GLY A 236 9.24 -7.88 19.95
CA GLY A 236 9.34 -6.49 20.43
C GLY A 236 9.76 -5.44 19.40
N GLY A 237 9.90 -5.80 18.13
CA GLY A 237 10.09 -4.86 17.03
C GLY A 237 9.01 -5.00 15.97
N TYR A 238 8.97 -4.05 15.04
CA TYR A 238 7.88 -3.88 14.07
C TYR A 238 8.31 -4.02 12.61
N TRP A 239 9.59 -4.26 12.35
CA TRP A 239 10.13 -4.42 11.00
C TRP A 239 11.33 -5.35 11.02
N GLY A 240 11.20 -6.51 10.36
CA GLY A 240 12.22 -7.56 10.36
C GLY A 240 13.04 -7.64 9.07
N TRP A 241 12.67 -6.85 8.04
CA TRP A 241 13.14 -7.05 6.66
C TRP A 241 12.74 -8.41 6.09
N ASP A 242 11.59 -8.93 6.51
CA ASP A 242 11.04 -10.18 6.01
C ASP A 242 10.73 -10.08 4.50
N PRO A 243 10.91 -11.12 3.68
CA PRO A 243 10.64 -11.06 2.24
C PRO A 243 9.24 -10.56 1.85
N VAL A 244 8.22 -10.84 2.65
CA VAL A 244 6.84 -10.40 2.40
C VAL A 244 6.65 -8.93 2.77
N GLU A 245 7.30 -8.48 3.86
CA GLU A 245 7.39 -7.05 4.20
C GLU A 245 8.09 -6.27 3.07
N ASN A 246 9.22 -6.79 2.59
CA ASN A 246 10.01 -6.21 1.50
C ASN A 246 9.22 -6.15 0.19
N ALA A 247 8.44 -7.19 -0.11
CA ALA A 247 7.56 -7.23 -1.28
C ALA A 247 6.56 -6.08 -1.30
N ALA A 248 6.03 -5.67 -0.13
CA ALA A 248 5.13 -4.53 -0.01
C ALA A 248 5.86 -3.19 -0.11
N PHE A 249 7.07 -3.13 0.43
CA PHE A 249 7.86 -1.91 0.50
C PHE A 249 8.43 -1.46 -0.84
N MET A 250 8.87 -2.39 -1.69
CA MET A 250 9.44 -2.07 -3.02
C MET A 250 8.50 -1.26 -3.94
N PRO A 251 7.25 -1.67 -4.20
CA PRO A 251 6.33 -0.87 -5.01
C PRO A 251 5.95 0.46 -4.34
N TRP A 252 5.94 0.52 -3.00
CA TRP A 252 5.74 1.78 -2.27
C TRP A 252 6.86 2.79 -2.53
N LEU A 253 8.13 2.36 -2.55
CA LEU A 253 9.28 3.21 -2.89
C LEU A 253 9.18 3.76 -4.32
N VAL A 254 8.89 2.89 -5.29
CA VAL A 254 8.78 3.31 -6.71
C VAL A 254 7.55 4.18 -6.96
N ALA A 255 6.42 3.89 -6.30
CA ALA A 255 5.23 4.75 -6.35
C ALA A 255 5.52 6.14 -5.75
N THR A 256 6.32 6.21 -4.68
CA THR A 256 6.77 7.48 -4.10
C THR A 256 7.63 8.26 -5.09
N ALA A 257 8.59 7.61 -5.76
CA ALA A 257 9.38 8.23 -6.83
C ALA A 257 8.48 8.77 -7.96
N PHE A 258 7.49 7.98 -8.40
CA PHE A 258 6.55 8.43 -9.43
C PHE A 258 5.76 9.66 -9.00
N LEU A 259 5.21 9.68 -7.78
CA LEU A 259 4.42 10.80 -7.25
C LEU A 259 5.20 12.12 -7.20
N HIS A 260 6.52 12.05 -7.03
CA HIS A 260 7.42 13.20 -7.08
C HIS A 260 7.77 13.57 -8.53
N SER A 261 8.14 12.58 -9.33
CA SER A 261 8.54 12.77 -10.73
C SER A 261 7.42 13.32 -11.62
N VAL A 262 6.18 12.90 -11.38
CA VAL A 262 5.02 13.34 -12.14
C VAL A 262 4.73 14.84 -11.94
N MET A 263 5.16 15.43 -10.82
CA MET A 263 5.08 16.88 -10.62
C MET A 263 5.97 17.64 -11.60
N VAL A 264 7.15 17.11 -11.92
CA VAL A 264 8.04 17.70 -12.91
C VAL A 264 7.45 17.58 -14.30
N GLN A 265 6.82 16.44 -14.64
CA GLN A 265 6.14 16.30 -15.93
C GLN A 265 4.98 17.28 -16.08
N GLU A 266 4.15 17.49 -15.06
CA GLU A 266 3.04 18.46 -15.12
C GLU A 266 3.51 19.92 -15.23
N THR A 267 4.62 20.26 -14.59
CA THR A 267 5.08 21.66 -14.51
C THR A 267 6.05 22.03 -15.62
N ARG A 268 6.90 21.09 -16.06
CA ARG A 268 8.01 21.30 -16.98
C ARG A 268 7.93 20.47 -18.26
N LYS A 269 6.97 19.56 -18.38
CA LYS A 269 6.79 18.66 -19.53
C LYS A 269 8.00 17.74 -19.80
N MET A 270 8.80 17.48 -18.77
CA MET A 270 9.98 16.59 -18.78
C MET A 270 9.65 15.20 -18.23
N PHE A 271 10.60 14.27 -18.31
CA PHE A 271 10.54 12.94 -17.65
C PHE A 271 9.39 12.01 -18.09
N LYS A 272 8.89 12.15 -19.32
CA LYS A 272 7.81 11.30 -19.85
C LYS A 272 8.16 9.80 -19.83
N VAL A 273 9.30 9.42 -20.43
CA VAL A 273 9.79 8.03 -20.46
C VAL A 273 10.03 7.52 -19.04
N TRP A 274 10.65 8.34 -18.20
CA TRP A 274 10.95 8.01 -16.82
C TRP A 274 9.69 7.72 -16.00
N ASN A 275 8.64 8.51 -16.16
CA ASN A 275 7.38 8.29 -15.45
C ASN A 275 6.64 7.03 -15.92
N LEU A 276 6.70 6.71 -17.21
CA LEU A 276 6.19 5.43 -17.72
C LEU A 276 6.99 4.25 -17.15
N PHE A 277 8.33 4.36 -17.12
CA PHE A 277 9.21 3.36 -16.51
C PHE A 277 8.85 3.12 -15.03
N LEU A 278 8.72 4.18 -14.22
CA LEU A 278 8.42 4.06 -12.79
C LEU A 278 7.06 3.38 -12.54
N ILE A 279 6.01 3.74 -13.30
CA ILE A 279 4.71 3.11 -13.14
C ILE A 279 4.76 1.62 -13.51
N ILE A 280 5.38 1.30 -14.65
CA ILE A 280 5.52 -0.09 -15.12
C ILE A 280 6.25 -0.89 -14.04
N LEU A 281 7.38 -0.37 -13.56
CA LEU A 281 8.16 -0.99 -12.50
C LEU A 281 7.37 -1.17 -11.20
N ALA A 282 6.60 -0.18 -10.76
CA ALA A 282 5.81 -0.26 -9.52
C ALA A 282 4.75 -1.37 -9.59
N PHE A 283 4.04 -1.50 -10.71
CA PHE A 283 3.07 -2.59 -10.87
C PHE A 283 3.76 -3.95 -11.04
N SER A 284 4.87 -4.02 -11.78
CA SER A 284 5.68 -5.23 -11.90
C SER A 284 6.20 -5.72 -10.54
N LEU A 285 6.64 -4.82 -9.67
CA LEU A 285 7.05 -5.15 -8.30
C LEU A 285 5.88 -5.69 -7.45
N SER A 286 4.66 -5.21 -7.70
CA SER A 286 3.45 -5.77 -7.06
C SER A 286 3.18 -7.22 -7.51
N LEU A 287 3.38 -7.52 -8.80
CA LEU A 287 3.29 -8.90 -9.33
C LEU A 287 4.43 -9.80 -8.81
N ILE A 288 5.64 -9.26 -8.69
CA ILE A 288 6.77 -9.94 -8.03
C ILE A 288 6.42 -10.26 -6.58
N GLY A 289 5.78 -9.32 -5.86
CA GLY A 289 5.30 -9.58 -4.50
C GLY A 289 4.35 -10.78 -4.43
N THR A 290 3.41 -10.90 -5.39
CA THR A 290 2.56 -12.10 -5.50
C THR A 290 3.40 -13.37 -5.68
N PHE A 291 4.42 -13.35 -6.54
CA PHE A 291 5.33 -14.49 -6.72
C PHE A 291 6.09 -14.84 -5.43
N LEU A 292 6.67 -13.85 -4.75
CA LEU A 292 7.49 -14.08 -3.54
C LEU A 292 6.67 -14.67 -2.39
N VAL A 293 5.46 -14.16 -2.17
CA VAL A 293 4.57 -14.62 -1.09
C VAL A 293 4.03 -16.03 -1.36
N ARG A 294 3.88 -16.42 -2.64
CA ARG A 294 3.07 -17.59 -3.03
C ARG A 294 3.86 -18.76 -3.62
N SER A 295 5.09 -18.53 -4.06
CA SER A 295 5.93 -19.56 -4.67
C SER A 295 6.52 -20.56 -3.67
N GLY A 296 6.59 -20.20 -2.38
CA GLY A 296 7.18 -21.04 -1.35
C GLY A 296 8.71 -21.13 -1.36
N ILE A 297 9.37 -20.38 -2.24
CA ILE A 297 10.83 -20.51 -2.43
C ILE A 297 11.60 -19.72 -1.35
N LEU A 298 10.98 -18.70 -0.75
CA LEU A 298 11.53 -17.95 0.37
C LEU A 298 10.88 -18.37 1.70
N SER A 299 11.71 -18.53 2.74
CA SER A 299 11.22 -18.63 4.11
C SER A 299 10.78 -17.25 4.59
N SER A 300 9.55 -17.15 5.10
CA SER A 300 8.97 -15.91 5.62
C SER A 300 7.99 -16.24 6.74
N VAL A 301 7.96 -15.40 7.78
CA VAL A 301 6.98 -15.50 8.87
C VAL A 301 5.57 -15.12 8.42
N HIS A 302 5.44 -14.48 7.26
CA HIS A 302 4.18 -14.07 6.64
C HIS A 302 3.76 -15.01 5.49
N SER A 303 4.50 -16.09 5.23
CA SER A 303 4.11 -17.09 4.23
C SER A 303 3.37 -18.25 4.92
N PHE A 304 2.04 -18.20 4.83
CA PHE A 304 1.15 -19.20 5.47
C PHE A 304 0.73 -20.34 4.53
N ALA A 305 1.11 -20.25 3.25
CA ALA A 305 0.85 -21.27 2.25
C ALA A 305 1.90 -21.13 1.13
N ALA A 306 2.35 -22.27 0.59
CA ALA A 306 3.41 -22.36 -0.43
C ALA A 306 3.14 -23.51 -1.41
N ASP A 307 3.23 -23.25 -2.72
CA ASP A 307 3.07 -24.26 -3.77
C ASP A 307 3.98 -23.93 -4.98
N PRO A 308 4.99 -24.78 -5.28
CA PRO A 308 5.91 -24.56 -6.40
C PRO A 308 5.22 -24.45 -7.77
N GLY A 309 4.13 -25.20 -8.01
CA GLY A 309 3.41 -25.17 -9.29
C GLY A 309 2.75 -23.82 -9.56
N ARG A 310 2.18 -23.20 -8.51
CA ARG A 310 1.64 -21.83 -8.56
C ARG A 310 2.74 -20.82 -8.82
N GLY A 311 3.89 -21.01 -8.17
CA GLY A 311 5.08 -20.17 -8.38
C GLY A 311 5.52 -20.09 -9.83
N VAL A 312 5.61 -21.24 -10.53
CA VAL A 312 6.02 -21.29 -11.94
C VAL A 312 5.02 -20.56 -12.85
N PHE A 313 3.71 -20.76 -12.65
CA PHE A 313 2.70 -20.04 -13.42
C PHE A 313 2.81 -18.53 -13.23
N ILE A 314 2.91 -18.06 -11.98
CA ILE A 314 3.01 -16.62 -11.66
C ILE A 314 4.29 -16.05 -12.28
N LEU A 315 5.42 -16.77 -12.23
CA LEU A 315 6.67 -16.34 -12.85
C LEU A 315 6.55 -16.21 -14.38
N GLY A 316 5.89 -17.17 -15.03
CA GLY A 316 5.61 -17.11 -16.47
C GLY A 316 4.72 -15.92 -16.84
N PHE A 317 3.65 -15.71 -16.08
CA PHE A 317 2.74 -14.57 -16.26
C PHE A 317 3.44 -13.23 -16.03
N LEU A 318 4.24 -13.11 -14.96
CA LEU A 318 5.08 -11.95 -14.68
C LEU A 318 6.05 -11.67 -15.82
N SER A 319 6.74 -12.70 -16.32
CA SER A 319 7.69 -12.58 -17.42
C SER A 319 6.99 -12.05 -18.67
N PHE A 320 5.83 -12.61 -19.03
CA PHE A 320 5.02 -12.11 -20.14
C PHE A 320 4.64 -10.63 -19.96
N MET A 321 4.18 -10.25 -18.78
CA MET A 321 3.80 -8.87 -18.46
C MET A 321 4.99 -7.90 -18.52
N LEU A 322 6.17 -8.32 -18.04
CA LEU A 322 7.41 -7.54 -18.12
C LEU A 322 7.85 -7.34 -19.57
N PHE A 323 7.92 -8.40 -20.37
CA PHE A 323 8.30 -8.31 -21.78
C PHE A 323 7.32 -7.45 -22.58
N LEU A 324 6.01 -7.62 -22.36
CA LEU A 324 5.00 -6.80 -23.02
C LEU A 324 5.15 -5.31 -22.67
N SER A 325 5.30 -5.00 -21.38
CA SER A 325 5.32 -3.61 -20.91
C SER A 325 6.63 -2.88 -21.20
N PHE A 326 7.77 -3.43 -20.76
CA PHE A 326 9.07 -2.84 -21.01
C PHE A 326 9.47 -2.93 -22.48
N GLY A 327 9.13 -4.02 -23.19
CA GLY A 327 9.34 -4.12 -24.63
C GLY A 327 8.60 -3.00 -25.37
N THR A 328 7.32 -2.78 -25.07
CA THR A 328 6.54 -1.68 -25.69
C THR A 328 7.13 -0.31 -25.35
N LEU A 329 7.58 -0.09 -24.10
CA LEU A 329 8.25 1.15 -23.70
C LEU A 329 9.52 1.39 -24.52
N ILE A 330 10.37 0.38 -24.68
CA ILE A 330 11.61 0.45 -25.46
C ILE A 330 11.29 0.81 -26.92
N PHE A 331 10.37 0.08 -27.56
CA PHE A 331 9.97 0.34 -28.95
C PHE A 331 9.34 1.72 -29.18
N ARG A 332 8.68 2.30 -28.17
CA ARG A 332 8.04 3.62 -28.28
C ARG A 332 8.90 4.77 -27.73
N SER A 333 10.01 4.48 -27.06
CA SER A 333 10.85 5.46 -26.35
C SER A 333 11.32 6.61 -27.24
N ALA A 334 11.67 6.35 -28.50
CA ALA A 334 12.10 7.38 -29.45
C ALA A 334 11.01 8.44 -29.71
N LYS A 335 9.73 8.05 -29.69
CA LYS A 335 8.58 8.96 -29.86
C LYS A 335 8.20 9.71 -28.58
N LEU A 336 8.85 9.39 -27.46
CA LEU A 336 8.57 9.90 -26.11
C LEU A 336 9.60 10.94 -25.62
N LYS A 337 10.62 11.27 -26.43
CA LYS A 337 11.67 12.23 -26.03
C LYS A 337 11.06 13.56 -25.62
N SER A 338 11.50 14.09 -24.47
CA SER A 338 11.11 15.42 -24.01
C SER A 338 11.74 16.46 -24.91
N GLN A 339 10.97 17.47 -25.31
CA GLN A 339 11.48 18.62 -26.08
C GLN A 339 12.28 19.59 -25.22
N ILE A 340 12.21 19.46 -23.90
CA ILE A 340 12.84 20.34 -22.92
C ILE A 340 13.90 19.52 -22.16
N GLU A 341 15.12 20.02 -22.14
CA GLU A 341 16.24 19.46 -21.40
C GLU A 341 16.46 20.21 -20.06
N MET A 342 17.30 19.65 -19.18
CA MET A 342 17.61 20.29 -17.91
C MET A 342 18.69 21.34 -18.09
N ASP A 343 18.39 22.58 -17.71
CA ASP A 343 19.32 23.71 -17.83
C ASP A 343 20.46 23.68 -16.78
N SER A 344 20.24 23.06 -15.62
CA SER A 344 21.21 23.04 -14.52
C SER A 344 21.01 21.85 -13.58
N VAL A 345 22.11 21.34 -13.04
CA VAL A 345 22.15 20.33 -11.97
C VAL A 345 21.75 20.93 -10.61
N LEU A 346 21.86 22.25 -10.44
CA LEU A 346 21.45 22.96 -9.22
C LEU A 346 20.07 23.58 -9.42
N SER A 347 19.08 22.71 -9.59
CA SER A 347 17.71 23.06 -9.93
C SER A 347 16.72 22.13 -9.24
N ARG A 348 15.47 22.57 -9.11
CA ARG A 348 14.41 21.73 -8.54
C ARG A 348 14.21 20.45 -9.35
N GLU A 349 14.30 20.54 -10.67
CA GLU A 349 14.22 19.42 -11.61
C GLU A 349 15.27 18.36 -11.30
N ALA A 350 16.52 18.78 -11.11
CA ALA A 350 17.63 17.89 -10.78
C ALA A 350 17.46 17.26 -9.39
N ILE A 351 17.02 18.00 -8.38
CA ILE A 351 16.75 17.43 -7.05
C ILE A 351 15.63 16.39 -7.10
N PHE A 352 14.57 16.61 -7.89
CA PHE A 352 13.55 15.59 -8.12
C PHE A 352 14.12 14.34 -8.79
N LEU A 353 15.03 14.50 -9.75
CA LEU A 353 15.72 13.38 -10.39
C LEU A 353 16.59 12.61 -9.39
N PHE A 354 17.42 13.29 -8.59
CA PHE A 354 18.23 12.67 -7.53
C PHE A 354 17.35 11.95 -6.50
N ASN A 355 16.26 12.57 -6.07
CA ASN A 355 15.29 11.94 -5.17
C ASN A 355 14.75 10.63 -5.76
N ASN A 356 14.36 10.64 -7.03
CA ASN A 356 13.89 9.42 -7.70
C ASN A 356 14.98 8.36 -7.82
N LEU A 357 16.21 8.77 -8.11
CA LEU A 357 17.36 7.86 -8.16
C LEU A 357 17.60 7.21 -6.80
N PHE A 358 17.57 7.98 -5.71
CA PHE A 358 17.69 7.44 -4.35
C PHE A 358 16.55 6.47 -4.01
N PHE A 359 15.31 6.75 -4.41
CA PHE A 359 14.20 5.80 -4.24
C PHE A 359 14.42 4.51 -5.03
N LEU A 360 14.97 4.59 -6.24
CA LEU A 360 15.32 3.40 -7.03
C LEU A 360 16.51 2.64 -6.45
N VAL A 361 17.54 3.32 -5.97
CA VAL A 361 18.67 2.69 -5.27
C VAL A 361 18.16 1.97 -4.03
N ALA A 362 17.31 2.63 -3.22
CA ALA A 362 16.67 2.02 -2.07
C ALA A 362 15.87 0.76 -2.46
N MET A 363 15.08 0.84 -3.52
CA MET A 363 14.32 -0.32 -4.02
C MET A 363 15.25 -1.43 -4.50
N VAL A 364 16.31 -1.12 -5.26
CA VAL A 364 17.29 -2.11 -5.76
C VAL A 364 18.02 -2.78 -4.60
N THR A 365 18.42 -2.05 -3.56
CA THR A 365 19.00 -2.62 -2.34
C THR A 365 18.06 -3.64 -1.70
N VAL A 366 16.77 -3.28 -1.56
CA VAL A 366 15.78 -4.18 -0.98
C VAL A 366 15.53 -5.39 -1.89
N PHE A 367 15.45 -5.17 -3.19
CA PHE A 367 15.24 -6.20 -4.21
C PHE A 367 16.38 -7.22 -4.24
N ILE A 368 17.63 -6.74 -4.29
CA ILE A 368 18.82 -7.60 -4.27
C ILE A 368 18.85 -8.40 -2.97
N GLY A 369 18.72 -7.76 -1.81
CA GLY A 369 18.72 -8.48 -0.52
C GLY A 369 17.65 -9.58 -0.46
N THR A 370 16.46 -9.29 -1.00
CA THR A 370 15.33 -10.23 -0.97
C THR A 370 15.50 -11.40 -1.93
N LEU A 371 16.05 -11.18 -3.13
CA LEU A 371 16.24 -12.22 -4.14
C LEU A 371 17.60 -12.93 -4.04
N TYR A 372 18.55 -12.40 -3.27
CA TYR A 372 19.90 -12.98 -3.16
C TYR A 372 19.88 -14.44 -2.68
N PRO A 373 19.09 -14.83 -1.64
CA PRO A 373 18.94 -16.24 -1.27
C PRO A 373 18.50 -17.13 -2.44
N LEU A 374 17.53 -16.67 -3.23
CA LEU A 374 17.02 -17.39 -4.41
C LEU A 374 18.09 -17.57 -5.48
N LEU A 375 18.88 -16.53 -5.73
CA LEU A 375 19.98 -16.57 -6.69
C LEU A 375 21.04 -17.59 -6.25
N THR A 376 21.43 -17.57 -4.97
CA THR A 376 22.42 -18.52 -4.44
C THR A 376 21.94 -19.97 -4.52
N GLU A 377 20.66 -20.21 -4.24
CA GLU A 377 20.03 -21.53 -4.33
C GLU A 377 19.94 -22.01 -5.78
N ALA A 378 19.55 -21.15 -6.72
CA ALA A 378 19.49 -21.47 -8.15
C ALA A 378 20.87 -21.77 -8.74
N MET A 379 21.94 -21.13 -8.25
CA MET A 379 23.32 -21.39 -8.64
C MET A 379 23.96 -22.57 -7.88
N GLN A 380 23.19 -23.32 -7.09
CA GLN A 380 23.66 -24.44 -6.28
C GLN A 380 24.78 -24.08 -5.28
N PHE A 381 24.83 -22.81 -4.87
CA PHE A 381 25.69 -22.37 -3.78
C PHE A 381 25.05 -22.70 -2.41
N LYS A 382 25.81 -22.49 -1.33
CA LYS A 382 25.28 -22.64 0.02
C LYS A 382 24.10 -21.68 0.22
N LYS A 383 23.02 -22.18 0.80
CA LYS A 383 21.83 -21.37 1.13
C LYS A 383 22.22 -20.28 2.13
N VAL A 384 22.01 -19.02 1.75
CA VAL A 384 22.28 -17.85 2.60
C VAL A 384 20.94 -17.22 3.00
N SER A 385 20.86 -16.68 4.21
CA SER A 385 19.78 -15.79 4.62
C SER A 385 20.30 -14.35 4.70
N VAL A 386 19.49 -13.39 4.25
CA VAL A 386 19.81 -11.96 4.31
C VAL A 386 18.85 -11.33 5.32
N GLY A 387 19.41 -10.80 6.41
CA GLY A 387 18.63 -10.21 7.50
C GLY A 387 18.99 -8.75 7.77
N PRO A 388 18.51 -8.19 8.90
CA PRO A 388 18.69 -6.78 9.26
C PRO A 388 20.13 -6.22 9.13
N PRO A 389 21.22 -6.97 9.42
CA PRO A 389 22.57 -6.43 9.26
C PRO A 389 22.89 -5.91 7.85
N TYR A 390 22.46 -6.61 6.80
CA TYR A 390 22.65 -6.18 5.41
C TYR A 390 21.82 -4.92 5.13
N TYR A 391 20.52 -4.99 5.39
CA TYR A 391 19.61 -3.90 5.06
C TYR A 391 19.93 -2.64 5.85
N ASN A 392 20.16 -2.74 7.15
CA ASN A 392 20.49 -1.57 7.98
C ASN A 392 21.81 -0.92 7.54
N THR A 393 22.79 -1.69 7.06
CA THR A 393 24.05 -1.13 6.58
C THR A 393 23.90 -0.40 5.24
N VAL A 394 23.15 -0.97 4.29
CA VAL A 394 23.08 -0.44 2.92
C VAL A 394 21.91 0.55 2.74
N PHE A 395 20.77 0.31 3.38
CA PHE A 395 19.57 1.12 3.25
C PHE A 395 19.65 2.42 4.07
N MET A 396 20.20 2.41 5.28
CA MET A 396 20.17 3.58 6.16
C MET A 396 20.86 4.82 5.57
N PRO A 397 22.04 4.73 4.92
CA PRO A 397 22.64 5.89 4.25
C PRO A 397 21.74 6.46 3.13
N VAL A 398 21.08 5.58 2.37
CA VAL A 398 20.16 5.98 1.30
C VAL A 398 18.91 6.66 1.91
N ALA A 399 18.36 6.11 2.98
CA ALA A 399 17.23 6.68 3.71
C ALA A 399 17.56 8.06 4.30
N LEU A 400 18.73 8.23 4.91
CA LEU A 400 19.22 9.54 5.39
C LEU A 400 19.32 10.54 4.23
N GLY A 401 19.85 10.12 3.08
CA GLY A 401 19.89 10.94 1.88
C GLY A 401 18.50 11.36 1.38
N LEU A 402 17.53 10.44 1.36
CA LEU A 402 16.13 10.73 1.00
C LEU A 402 15.49 11.77 1.93
N VAL A 403 15.64 11.59 3.25
CA VAL A 403 15.10 12.55 4.23
C VAL A 403 15.80 13.91 4.09
N PHE A 404 17.10 13.93 3.84
CA PHE A 404 17.83 15.18 3.60
C PHE A 404 17.34 15.92 2.34
N LEU A 405 17.16 15.20 1.21
CA LEU A 405 16.63 15.78 -0.03
C LEU A 405 15.20 16.33 0.14
N MET A 406 14.39 15.75 1.04
CA MET A 406 13.08 16.27 1.41
C MET A 406 13.14 17.69 1.97
N GLY A 407 14.23 18.04 2.67
CA GLY A 407 14.52 19.38 3.19
C GLY A 407 15.06 20.36 2.15
N ILE A 408 15.37 19.92 0.93
CA ILE A 408 15.98 20.74 -0.12
C ILE A 408 15.01 20.95 -1.30
N GLY A 409 14.48 19.85 -1.83
CA GLY A 409 13.75 19.82 -3.11
C GLY A 409 12.59 20.79 -3.23
N PRO A 410 11.66 20.87 -2.25
CA PRO A 410 10.52 21.79 -2.32
C PRO A 410 10.90 23.27 -2.40
N TYR A 411 12.10 23.64 -1.94
CA TYR A 411 12.49 25.03 -1.69
C TYR A 411 13.43 25.60 -2.74
N ILE A 412 14.26 24.77 -3.39
CA ILE A 412 15.12 25.21 -4.49
C ILE A 412 14.25 25.71 -5.66
N PRO A 413 14.59 26.82 -6.33
CA PRO A 413 13.83 27.31 -7.49
C PRO A 413 13.97 26.39 -8.72
N TRP A 414 13.00 26.50 -9.63
CA TRP A 414 13.07 25.82 -10.93
C TRP A 414 14.17 26.44 -11.82
N ARG A 415 14.69 25.66 -12.79
CA ARG A 415 15.79 26.00 -13.73
C ARG A 415 17.16 26.18 -13.11
N LYS A 416 17.35 27.19 -12.26
CA LYS A 416 18.67 27.52 -11.70
C LYS A 416 18.53 28.19 -10.34
N ALA A 417 19.31 27.71 -9.37
CA ALA A 417 19.56 28.41 -8.11
C ALA A 417 20.87 29.20 -8.17
N SER A 418 20.88 30.41 -7.62
CA SER A 418 22.11 31.15 -7.34
C SER A 418 22.65 30.76 -5.95
N VAL A 419 23.96 30.94 -5.74
CA VAL A 419 24.59 30.69 -4.42
C VAL A 419 23.95 31.56 -3.33
N GLN A 420 23.59 32.80 -3.66
CA GLN A 420 22.92 33.71 -2.72
C GLN A 420 21.53 33.22 -2.33
N ASN A 421 20.72 32.76 -3.30
CA ASN A 421 19.42 32.16 -3.01
C ASN A 421 19.55 30.92 -2.10
N LEU A 422 20.58 30.09 -2.32
CA LEU A 422 20.82 28.93 -1.47
C LEU A 422 21.21 29.32 -0.04
N LYS A 423 22.05 30.34 0.13
CA LYS A 423 22.37 30.87 1.47
C LYS A 423 21.12 31.38 2.18
N GLU A 424 20.28 32.18 1.52
CA GLU A 424 19.05 32.70 2.11
C GLU A 424 18.02 31.62 2.47
N LEU A 425 17.99 30.52 1.70
CA LEU A 425 17.09 29.40 1.95
C LEU A 425 17.60 28.43 3.04
N PHE A 426 18.90 28.14 3.03
CA PHE A 426 19.46 27.02 3.81
C PHE A 426 20.40 27.44 4.95
N LEU A 427 20.71 28.73 5.13
CA LEU A 427 21.52 29.17 6.26
C LEU A 427 20.87 28.83 7.60
N MET A 428 19.61 29.22 7.81
CA MET A 428 18.89 28.90 9.06
C MET A 428 18.69 27.39 9.27
N PRO A 429 18.21 26.60 8.29
CA PRO A 429 18.20 25.14 8.38
C PRO A 429 19.57 24.53 8.72
N GLY A 430 20.64 25.02 8.10
CA GLY A 430 22.01 24.56 8.35
C GLY A 430 22.49 24.88 9.77
N LEU A 431 22.26 26.10 10.25
CA LEU A 431 22.58 26.49 11.63
C LEU A 431 21.79 25.67 12.66
N MET A 432 20.49 25.44 12.42
CA MET A 432 19.67 24.60 13.29
C MET A 432 20.08 23.12 13.26
N ALA A 433 20.58 22.63 12.13
CA ALA A 433 21.14 21.29 12.03
C ALA A 433 22.43 21.17 12.87
N LEU A 434 23.36 22.12 12.74
CA LEU A 434 24.60 22.14 13.54
C LEU A 434 24.32 22.34 15.04
N GLY A 435 23.40 23.25 15.39
CA GLY A 435 22.95 23.44 16.76
C GLY A 435 22.28 22.20 17.34
N GLY A 436 21.44 21.53 16.55
CA GLY A 436 20.83 20.24 16.91
C GLY A 436 21.88 19.15 17.12
N LEU A 437 22.86 19.02 16.22
CA LEU A 437 23.97 18.09 16.36
C LEU A 437 24.73 18.31 17.67
N ALA A 438 25.10 19.57 17.95
CA ALA A 438 25.79 19.93 19.20
C ALA A 438 24.92 19.59 20.41
N PHE A 439 23.65 20.02 20.42
CA PHE A 439 22.70 19.77 21.48
C PHE A 439 22.55 18.26 21.78
N PHE A 440 22.31 17.44 20.77
CA PHE A 440 22.14 16.00 20.95
C PHE A 440 23.42 15.30 21.39
N ALA A 441 24.58 15.71 20.88
CA ALA A 441 25.87 15.20 21.32
C ALA A 441 26.14 15.53 22.80
N PHE A 442 25.84 16.76 23.24
CA PHE A 442 25.93 17.16 24.65
C PHE A 442 24.89 16.47 25.54
N ALA A 443 23.69 16.21 25.01
CA ALA A 443 22.63 15.46 25.70
C ALA A 443 22.92 13.95 25.84
N GLY A 444 24.08 13.48 25.36
CA GLY A 444 24.53 12.10 25.56
C GLY A 444 24.20 11.13 24.43
N ILE A 445 23.66 11.60 23.30
CA ILE A 445 23.45 10.76 22.11
C ILE A 445 24.83 10.51 21.47
N ARG A 446 25.27 9.25 21.46
CA ARG A 446 26.61 8.85 20.95
C ARG A 446 26.56 8.05 19.66
N ASN A 447 25.44 7.41 19.34
CA ASN A 447 25.32 6.62 18.12
C ASN A 447 25.35 7.53 16.88
N SER A 448 26.23 7.22 15.92
CA SER A 448 26.45 8.06 14.72
C SER A 448 25.22 8.15 13.81
N TYR A 449 24.50 7.04 13.60
CA TYR A 449 23.26 7.05 12.81
C TYR A 449 22.16 7.85 13.52
N ALA A 450 22.03 7.74 14.84
CA ALA A 450 21.08 8.55 15.61
C ALA A 450 21.40 10.04 15.49
N LEU A 451 22.67 10.44 15.68
CA LEU A 451 23.10 11.83 15.54
C LEU A 451 22.87 12.37 14.12
N ALA A 452 23.26 11.61 13.10
CA ALA A 452 23.04 12.00 11.70
C ALA A 452 21.54 12.14 11.39
N GLY A 453 20.73 11.16 11.79
CA GLY A 453 19.28 11.18 11.60
C GLY A 453 18.60 12.37 12.26
N LEU A 454 18.90 12.62 13.54
CA LEU A 454 18.34 13.76 14.26
C LEU A 454 18.81 15.11 13.71
N THR A 455 20.06 15.20 13.27
CA THR A 455 20.60 16.39 12.60
C THR A 455 19.85 16.70 11.30
N VAL A 456 19.62 15.66 10.48
CA VAL A 456 18.84 15.77 9.25
C VAL A 456 17.38 16.15 9.58
N VAL A 457 16.78 15.57 10.62
CA VAL A 457 15.44 15.94 11.07
C VAL A 457 15.37 17.42 11.46
N CYS A 458 16.34 17.94 12.22
CA CYS A 458 16.42 19.36 12.57
C CYS A 458 16.53 20.26 11.33
N PHE A 459 17.37 19.88 10.37
CA PHE A 459 17.50 20.57 9.09
C PHE A 459 16.15 20.65 8.35
N VAL A 460 15.52 19.49 8.13
CA VAL A 460 14.30 19.37 7.33
C VAL A 460 13.11 20.01 8.03
N ALA A 461 12.96 19.81 9.34
CA ALA A 461 11.91 20.46 10.14
C ALA A 461 12.03 21.98 10.02
N THR A 462 13.25 22.52 10.20
CA THR A 462 13.49 23.96 10.07
C THR A 462 13.19 24.47 8.67
N ALA A 463 13.56 23.73 7.62
CA ALA A 463 13.25 24.08 6.23
C ALA A 463 11.73 24.13 5.99
N ILE A 464 10.99 23.12 6.47
CA ILE A 464 9.52 23.06 6.41
C ILE A 464 8.90 24.25 7.14
N PHE A 465 9.23 24.45 8.41
CA PHE A 465 8.64 25.52 9.22
C PHE A 465 9.00 26.91 8.69
N SER A 466 10.22 27.11 8.20
CA SER A 466 10.66 28.39 7.63
C SER A 466 9.91 28.75 6.35
N ASP A 467 9.76 27.80 5.42
CA ASP A 467 8.95 28.00 4.22
C ASP A 467 7.50 28.28 4.56
N PHE A 468 6.98 27.52 5.51
CA PHE A 468 5.61 27.64 5.93
C PHE A 468 5.31 29.00 6.58
N ALA A 469 6.20 29.48 7.46
CA ALA A 469 6.13 30.81 8.05
C ALA A 469 6.24 31.92 7.00
N LYS A 470 7.12 31.76 5.99
CA LYS A 470 7.23 32.72 4.87
C LYS A 470 5.92 32.83 4.08
N ILE A 471 5.26 31.72 3.78
CA ILE A 471 3.99 31.74 3.04
C ILE A 471 2.86 32.33 3.90
N ALA A 472 2.74 31.90 5.15
CA ALA A 472 1.71 32.42 6.05
C ALA A 472 1.87 33.93 6.27
N SER A 473 3.10 34.41 6.48
CA SER A 473 3.40 35.84 6.64
C SER A 473 3.15 36.64 5.36
N PHE A 474 3.43 36.08 4.18
CA PHE A 474 3.10 36.70 2.90
C PHE A 474 1.59 36.97 2.78
N TRP A 475 0.74 35.98 3.07
CA TRP A 475 -0.72 36.14 3.03
C TRP A 475 -1.23 37.05 4.13
N ALA A 476 -0.67 36.96 5.34
CA ALA A 476 -1.02 37.84 6.46
C ALA A 476 -0.78 39.31 6.11
N LYS A 477 0.39 39.64 5.56
CA LYS A 477 0.74 41.01 5.13
C LYS A 477 -0.10 41.47 3.94
N ARG A 478 -0.29 40.61 2.93
CA ARG A 478 -1.03 40.95 1.71
C ARG A 478 -2.50 41.26 1.97
N GLU A 479 -3.14 40.45 2.80
CA GLU A 479 -4.57 40.55 3.09
C GLU A 479 -4.84 41.36 4.38
N GLN A 480 -3.79 41.88 5.04
CA GLN A 480 -3.86 42.60 6.33
C GLN A 480 -4.61 41.82 7.42
N ILE A 481 -4.37 40.51 7.48
CA ILE A 481 -5.00 39.57 8.41
C ILE A 481 -4.01 39.05 9.44
N SER A 482 -4.52 38.46 10.52
CA SER A 482 -3.65 37.86 11.54
C SER A 482 -2.79 36.72 10.96
N PRO A 483 -1.62 36.40 11.56
CA PRO A 483 -0.79 35.29 11.10
C PRO A 483 -1.53 33.94 10.99
N ILE A 484 -2.47 33.69 11.90
CA ILE A 484 -3.32 32.49 11.90
C ILE A 484 -4.29 32.51 10.70
N GLN A 485 -4.88 33.66 10.39
CA GLN A 485 -5.73 33.80 9.20
C GLN A 485 -4.90 33.73 7.90
N GLY A 486 -3.66 34.23 7.92
CA GLY A 486 -2.68 34.07 6.84
C GLY A 486 -2.37 32.60 6.56
N PHE A 487 -2.20 31.79 7.61
CA PHE A 487 -2.09 30.32 7.53
C PHE A 487 -3.30 29.69 6.84
N VAL A 488 -4.52 30.03 7.29
CA VAL A 488 -5.75 29.44 6.75
C VAL A 488 -5.91 29.81 5.27
N THR A 489 -5.53 31.02 4.91
CA THR A 489 -5.54 31.51 3.53
C THR A 489 -4.52 30.78 2.67
N ALA A 490 -3.29 30.58 3.16
CA ALA A 490 -2.24 29.82 2.49
C ALA A 490 -2.72 28.40 2.13
N TYR A 491 -3.38 27.72 3.08
CA TYR A 491 -3.95 26.39 2.84
C TYR A 491 -5.03 26.41 1.75
N LYS A 492 -6.02 27.30 1.89
CA LYS A 492 -7.14 27.40 0.94
C LYS A 492 -6.68 27.69 -0.49
N LYS A 493 -5.58 28.44 -0.64
CA LYS A 493 -5.02 28.81 -1.96
C LYS A 493 -4.17 27.69 -2.57
N ASN A 494 -3.55 26.82 -1.79
CA ASN A 494 -2.72 25.72 -2.31
C ASN A 494 -2.83 24.43 -1.46
N PRO A 495 -3.97 23.72 -1.52
CA PRO A 495 -4.19 22.53 -0.70
C PRO A 495 -3.24 21.37 -1.03
N ARG A 496 -2.75 21.26 -2.28
CA ARG A 496 -1.76 20.25 -2.70
C ARG A 496 -0.43 20.42 -1.98
N ARG A 497 0.01 21.66 -1.79
CA ARG A 497 1.28 21.94 -1.11
C ARG A 497 1.17 21.65 0.38
N LEU A 498 0.08 22.04 1.04
CA LEU A 498 -0.09 21.75 2.46
C LEU A 498 -0.19 20.25 2.71
N SER A 499 -0.93 19.50 1.89
CA SER A 499 -1.02 18.05 2.06
C SER A 499 0.34 17.36 1.94
N GLY A 500 1.16 17.77 0.96
CA GLY A 500 2.53 17.27 0.83
C GLY A 500 3.40 17.59 2.05
N ILE A 501 3.31 18.81 2.58
CA ILE A 501 4.03 19.20 3.81
C ILE A 501 3.58 18.36 5.01
N LEU A 502 2.27 18.18 5.19
CA LEU A 502 1.74 17.36 6.27
C LEU A 502 2.24 15.91 6.17
N THR A 503 2.25 15.34 4.97
CA THR A 503 2.83 14.01 4.73
C THR A 503 4.31 13.95 5.11
N HIS A 504 5.10 14.96 4.75
CA HIS A 504 6.53 15.02 5.10
C HIS A 504 6.76 15.22 6.61
N ILE A 505 5.92 15.98 7.30
CA ILE A 505 5.96 16.08 8.78
C ILE A 505 5.73 14.70 9.41
N GLY A 506 4.78 13.92 8.88
CA GLY A 506 4.55 12.55 9.33
C GLY A 506 5.79 11.66 9.17
N VAL A 507 6.53 11.81 8.06
CA VAL A 507 7.83 11.12 7.87
C VAL A 507 8.84 11.52 8.94
N LEU A 508 8.97 12.82 9.28
CA LEU A 508 9.90 13.25 10.33
C LEU A 508 9.55 12.67 11.70
N VAL A 509 8.27 12.69 12.07
CA VAL A 509 7.78 12.10 13.33
C VAL A 509 8.08 10.60 13.36
N MET A 510 7.84 9.90 12.25
CA MET A 510 8.15 8.48 12.12
C MET A 510 9.65 8.20 12.25
N VAL A 511 10.52 9.00 11.60
CA VAL A 511 11.98 8.85 11.67
C VAL A 511 12.49 9.01 13.10
N ILE A 512 12.00 10.00 13.84
CA ILE A 512 12.32 10.16 15.27
C ILE A 512 11.92 8.89 16.04
N GLY A 513 10.69 8.41 15.82
CA GLY A 513 10.20 7.17 16.41
C GLY A 513 11.14 6.00 16.14
N ILE A 514 11.53 5.78 14.87
CA ILE A 514 12.42 4.69 14.45
C ILE A 514 13.80 4.78 15.11
N ILE A 515 14.39 5.98 15.18
CA ILE A 515 15.71 6.19 15.78
C ILE A 515 15.71 5.74 17.24
N PHE A 516 14.73 6.21 18.02
CA PHE A 516 14.70 5.90 19.45
C PHE A 516 14.24 4.47 19.72
N SER A 517 13.19 3.99 19.06
CA SER A 517 12.63 2.65 19.28
C SER A 517 13.54 1.52 18.84
N THR A 518 14.47 1.77 17.91
CA THR A 518 15.43 0.76 17.42
C THR A 518 16.79 0.86 18.12
N ILE A 519 17.36 2.06 18.25
CA ILE A 519 18.74 2.23 18.73
C ILE A 519 18.82 2.26 20.27
N TYR A 520 17.78 2.77 20.93
CA TYR A 520 17.74 2.94 22.38
C TYR A 520 16.75 1.99 23.07
N GLN A 521 16.34 0.93 22.38
CA GLN A 521 15.60 -0.17 22.98
C GLN A 521 16.45 -0.83 24.06
N THR A 522 15.86 -1.10 25.23
CA THR A 522 16.51 -1.90 26.26
C THR A 522 15.79 -3.22 26.42
N GLU A 523 16.55 -4.31 26.44
CA GLU A 523 16.04 -5.67 26.49
C GLU A 523 16.64 -6.45 27.66
N LYS A 524 15.82 -7.28 28.30
CA LYS A 524 16.27 -8.34 29.20
C LYS A 524 15.54 -9.64 28.90
N VAL A 525 16.29 -10.72 28.77
CA VAL A 525 15.77 -12.08 28.66
C VAL A 525 16.31 -12.88 29.84
N LEU A 526 15.43 -13.34 30.72
CA LEU A 526 15.81 -14.10 31.92
C LEU A 526 14.74 -15.14 32.26
N ILE A 527 15.13 -16.13 33.06
CA ILE A 527 14.18 -17.06 33.68
C ILE A 527 13.77 -16.44 35.02
N MET A 528 12.47 -16.37 35.28
CA MET A 528 11.91 -15.81 36.52
C MET A 528 11.02 -16.84 37.23
N LYS A 529 11.11 -16.87 38.55
CA LYS A 529 10.18 -17.58 39.43
C LYS A 529 9.16 -16.61 40.05
N PRO A 530 7.95 -17.08 40.42
CA PRO A 530 7.02 -16.27 41.21
C PRO A 530 7.70 -15.67 42.45
N GLY A 531 7.57 -14.36 42.62
CA GLY A 531 8.22 -13.58 43.68
C GLY A 531 9.48 -12.84 43.25
N GLU A 532 10.14 -13.25 42.15
CA GLU A 532 11.37 -12.61 41.67
C GLU A 532 11.11 -11.30 40.93
N GLU A 533 12.10 -10.41 40.95
CA GLU A 533 12.04 -9.10 40.34
C GLU A 533 13.30 -8.76 39.53
N THR A 534 13.12 -7.92 38.52
CA THR A 534 14.20 -7.46 37.64
C THR A 534 13.99 -5.99 37.27
N GLY A 535 15.08 -5.24 37.15
CA GLY A 535 15.04 -3.86 36.67
C GLY A 535 15.02 -3.79 35.14
N LEU A 536 14.24 -2.89 34.55
CA LEU A 536 14.21 -2.57 33.12
C LEU A 536 14.29 -1.05 32.97
N GLY A 537 15.50 -0.51 32.77
CA GLY A 537 15.72 0.94 32.82
C GLY A 537 15.31 1.52 34.17
N SER A 538 14.39 2.48 34.18
CA SER A 538 13.83 3.09 35.39
C SER A 538 12.67 2.31 36.02
N TYR A 539 12.33 1.13 35.48
CA TYR A 539 11.19 0.33 35.90
C TYR A 539 11.65 -0.92 36.65
N ARG A 540 10.83 -1.40 37.57
CA ARG A 540 11.03 -2.69 38.25
C ARG A 540 9.85 -3.61 37.94
N ILE A 541 10.14 -4.80 37.45
CA ILE A 541 9.16 -5.78 37.01
C ILE A 541 9.24 -6.96 37.94
N LYS A 542 8.12 -7.33 38.57
CA LYS A 542 8.02 -8.45 39.50
C LYS A 542 7.04 -9.49 38.98
N LEU A 543 7.48 -10.73 38.86
CA LEU A 543 6.59 -11.85 38.56
C LEU A 543 5.82 -12.21 39.83
N ILE A 544 4.49 -12.09 39.80
CA ILE A 544 3.64 -12.35 40.97
C ILE A 544 3.25 -13.82 41.01
N ARG A 545 2.74 -14.35 39.90
CA ARG A 545 2.26 -15.73 39.80
C ARG A 545 2.17 -16.19 38.35
N LEU A 546 2.20 -17.51 38.17
CA LEU A 546 1.91 -18.23 36.93
C LEU A 546 0.65 -19.08 37.16
N TYR A 547 -0.28 -19.10 36.21
CA TYR A 547 -1.48 -19.94 36.28
C TYR A 547 -1.99 -20.34 34.90
N GLY A 548 -2.71 -21.46 34.84
CA GLY A 548 -3.38 -21.91 33.62
C GLY A 548 -4.48 -20.95 33.18
N ALA A 549 -4.59 -20.73 31.87
CA ALA A 549 -5.63 -19.94 31.23
C ALA A 549 -6.26 -20.74 30.09
N GLN A 550 -7.54 -20.53 29.81
CA GLN A 550 -8.27 -21.21 28.74
C GLN A 550 -9.13 -20.20 27.98
N GLY A 551 -9.14 -20.30 26.65
CA GLY A 551 -9.97 -19.53 25.73
C GLY A 551 -10.94 -20.41 24.96
N GLY A 552 -11.65 -19.82 23.98
CA GLY A 552 -12.67 -20.52 23.19
C GLY A 552 -12.13 -21.69 22.35
N ASN A 553 -10.93 -21.56 21.81
CA ASN A 553 -10.26 -22.56 20.96
C ASN A 553 -8.80 -22.88 21.38
N TRP A 554 -8.34 -22.35 22.51
CA TRP A 554 -6.97 -22.52 23.00
C TRP A 554 -6.91 -22.74 24.51
N GLU A 555 -5.83 -23.37 24.96
CA GLU A 555 -5.44 -23.48 26.38
C GLU A 555 -4.02 -22.96 26.56
N GLY A 556 -3.62 -22.57 27.77
CA GLY A 556 -2.35 -21.88 27.92
C GLY A 556 -1.95 -21.55 29.35
N GLN A 557 -0.87 -20.79 29.45
CA GLN A 557 -0.33 -20.26 30.70
C GLN A 557 -0.35 -18.74 30.66
N GLU A 558 -0.73 -18.11 31.77
CA GLU A 558 -0.70 -16.66 31.96
C GLU A 558 0.24 -16.32 33.11
N ALA A 559 1.05 -15.29 32.91
CA ALA A 559 1.91 -14.73 33.95
C ALA A 559 1.39 -13.38 34.41
N LEU A 560 1.22 -13.17 35.72
CA LEU A 560 0.88 -11.86 36.26
C LEU A 560 2.15 -11.12 36.69
N PHE A 561 2.42 -9.98 36.05
CA PHE A 561 3.52 -9.09 36.42
C PHE A 561 3.00 -7.79 37.02
N ASN A 562 3.64 -7.34 38.09
CA ASN A 562 3.51 -5.96 38.55
C ASN A 562 4.69 -5.14 38.03
N VAL A 563 4.40 -3.96 37.46
CA VAL A 563 5.40 -3.02 36.97
C VAL A 563 5.39 -1.79 37.86
N TYR A 564 6.54 -1.44 38.43
CA TYR A 564 6.73 -0.31 39.32
C TYR A 564 7.64 0.75 38.70
N LYS A 565 7.40 2.02 39.04
CA LYS A 565 8.33 3.13 38.82
C LYS A 565 8.68 3.72 40.18
N GLY A 566 9.90 3.45 40.66
CA GLY A 566 10.22 3.64 42.08
C GLY A 566 9.37 2.71 42.96
N GLU A 567 8.63 3.29 43.91
CA GLU A 567 7.73 2.55 44.80
C GLU A 567 6.28 2.48 44.29
N THR A 568 5.90 3.33 43.34
CA THR A 568 4.54 3.37 42.81
C THR A 568 4.29 2.20 41.84
N LEU A 569 3.22 1.44 42.09
CA LEU A 569 2.70 0.46 41.13
C LEU A 569 2.11 1.20 39.93
N LEU A 570 2.70 0.99 38.77
CA LEU A 570 2.32 1.68 37.53
C LEU A 570 1.24 0.90 36.77
N THR A 571 1.38 -0.43 36.66
CA THR A 571 0.38 -1.29 36.01
C THR A 571 0.58 -2.76 36.36
N GLN A 572 -0.38 -3.59 35.94
CA GLN A 572 -0.24 -5.04 35.88
C GLN A 572 -0.24 -5.51 34.42
N LEU A 573 0.70 -6.39 34.07
CA LEU A 573 0.81 -6.98 32.73
C LEU A 573 0.56 -8.49 32.80
N ARG A 574 -0.17 -9.01 31.80
CA ARG A 574 -0.63 -10.40 31.75
C ARG A 574 -0.28 -11.07 30.42
N PRO A 575 1.00 -11.32 30.11
CA PRO A 575 1.36 -12.01 28.87
C PRO A 575 0.94 -13.49 28.98
N GLN A 576 0.67 -14.09 27.82
CA GLN A 576 0.17 -15.46 27.75
C GLN A 576 1.03 -16.31 26.81
N LYS A 577 1.13 -17.60 27.12
CA LYS A 577 1.55 -18.63 26.18
C LYS A 577 0.33 -19.47 25.85
N ARG A 578 -0.16 -19.38 24.61
CA ARG A 578 -1.35 -20.12 24.16
C ARG A 578 -0.93 -21.36 23.36
N PHE A 579 -1.77 -22.37 23.40
CA PHE A 579 -1.70 -23.60 22.63
C PHE A 579 -3.07 -23.84 22.00
N TYR A 580 -3.12 -23.75 20.67
CA TYR A 580 -4.36 -23.95 19.91
C TYR A 580 -4.58 -25.44 19.69
N THR A 581 -5.66 -25.97 20.25
CA THR A 581 -5.87 -27.42 20.37
C THR A 581 -6.17 -28.10 19.03
N VAL A 582 -6.81 -27.40 18.09
CA VAL A 582 -7.12 -27.95 16.75
C VAL A 582 -5.89 -27.93 15.85
N SER A 583 -5.13 -26.83 15.83
CA SER A 583 -3.93 -26.67 14.99
C SER A 583 -2.65 -27.21 15.63
N GLN A 584 -2.68 -27.61 16.91
CA GLN A 584 -1.52 -28.07 17.68
C GLN A 584 -0.34 -27.08 17.65
N THR A 585 -0.65 -25.79 17.57
CA THR A 585 0.34 -24.73 17.37
C THR A 585 0.39 -23.81 18.59
N PRO A 586 1.58 -23.60 19.21
CA PRO A 586 1.73 -22.64 20.28
C PRO A 586 1.92 -21.21 19.76
N THR A 587 1.31 -20.22 20.40
CA THR A 587 1.58 -18.79 20.19
C THR A 587 2.00 -18.11 21.50
N THR A 588 2.63 -16.95 21.39
CA THR A 588 3.04 -16.14 22.53
C THR A 588 2.35 -14.79 22.42
N GLU A 589 1.48 -14.49 23.37
CA GLU A 589 0.74 -13.23 23.41
C GLU A 589 1.48 -12.23 24.28
N THR A 590 1.73 -11.08 23.69
CA THR A 590 2.45 -10.01 24.36
C THR A 590 1.53 -9.23 25.28
N ALA A 591 2.03 -8.86 26.46
CA ALA A 591 1.45 -7.80 27.26
C ALA A 591 2.21 -6.49 27.08
N ILE A 592 1.49 -5.44 26.65
CA ILE A 592 2.05 -4.12 26.36
C ILE A 592 1.37 -3.09 27.24
N HIS A 593 2.17 -2.28 27.92
CA HIS A 593 1.67 -1.10 28.61
C HIS A 593 2.24 0.16 27.98
N GLN A 594 1.33 1.07 27.63
CA GLN A 594 1.68 2.37 27.12
C GLN A 594 2.09 3.33 28.25
N ILE A 595 3.29 3.89 28.12
CA ILE A 595 3.79 4.97 28.96
C ILE A 595 4.01 6.23 28.11
N TYR A 596 4.17 7.38 28.74
CA TYR A 596 4.39 8.64 28.02
C TYR A 596 5.62 8.59 27.08
N THR A 597 6.67 7.88 27.49
CA THR A 597 7.95 7.82 26.77
C THR A 597 8.06 6.65 25.79
N GLY A 598 7.04 5.80 25.63
CA GLY A 598 7.14 4.59 24.82
C GLY A 598 6.26 3.45 25.33
N HIS A 599 6.72 2.21 25.17
CA HIS A 599 6.03 1.01 25.65
C HIS A 599 6.90 0.18 26.58
N ILE A 600 6.27 -0.42 27.59
CA ILE A 600 6.82 -1.57 28.33
C ILE A 600 6.17 -2.81 27.75
N PHE A 601 7.00 -3.76 27.33
CA PHE A 601 6.62 -4.93 26.56
C PHE A 601 7.12 -6.18 27.29
N LEU A 602 6.23 -7.15 27.52
CA LEU A 602 6.53 -8.41 28.16
C LEU A 602 6.00 -9.59 27.35
N THR A 603 6.84 -10.62 27.20
CA THR A 603 6.43 -11.93 26.69
C THR A 603 6.95 -13.07 27.56
N ILE A 604 6.22 -14.19 27.53
CA ILE A 604 6.60 -15.44 28.19
C ILE A 604 6.72 -16.56 27.14
N PRO A 605 7.76 -16.56 26.29
CA PRO A 605 7.91 -17.53 25.21
C PRO A 605 7.93 -18.99 25.65
N GLU A 606 8.34 -19.25 26.91
CA GLU A 606 8.46 -20.59 27.49
C GLU A 606 8.06 -20.54 28.98
N VAL A 607 7.29 -21.54 29.41
CA VAL A 607 6.85 -21.72 30.80
C VAL A 607 7.10 -23.18 31.17
N ALA A 608 7.59 -23.41 32.39
CA ALA A 608 7.80 -24.76 32.90
C ALA A 608 6.47 -25.54 32.96
N PRO A 609 6.43 -26.84 32.64
CA PRO A 609 5.20 -27.63 32.71
C PRO A 609 4.56 -27.66 34.10
N ASP A 610 5.36 -27.55 35.16
CA ASP A 610 4.93 -27.50 36.56
C ASP A 610 4.58 -26.07 37.04
N GLY A 611 4.69 -25.06 36.17
CA GLY A 611 4.45 -23.65 36.49
C GLY A 611 5.48 -23.04 37.44
N SER A 612 6.63 -23.68 37.66
CA SER A 612 7.64 -23.22 38.63
C SER A 612 8.43 -21.99 38.16
N TRP A 613 8.60 -21.81 36.85
CA TRP A 613 9.30 -20.69 36.24
C TRP A 613 8.78 -20.34 34.85
N ALA A 614 9.07 -19.12 34.40
CA ALA A 614 8.85 -18.68 33.02
C ALA A 614 10.10 -18.00 32.45
N ARG A 615 10.43 -18.25 31.18
CA ARG A 615 11.40 -17.43 30.44
C ARG A 615 10.69 -16.15 30.07
N VAL A 616 11.13 -15.04 30.65
CA VAL A 616 10.55 -13.71 30.47
C VAL A 616 11.45 -12.90 29.54
N ARG A 617 10.84 -12.28 28.54
CA ARG A 617 11.48 -11.27 27.71
C ARG A 617 10.81 -9.93 28.00
N ALA A 618 11.60 -8.99 28.52
CA ALA A 618 11.16 -7.68 28.94
C ALA A 618 11.86 -6.59 28.14
N LEU A 619 11.08 -5.68 27.56
CA LEU A 619 11.53 -4.69 26.59
C LEU A 619 10.96 -3.32 26.95
N HIS A 620 11.79 -2.29 26.83
CA HIS A 620 11.33 -0.89 26.86
C HIS A 620 11.65 -0.25 25.52
N ASN A 621 10.58 0.16 24.82
CA ASN A 621 10.60 0.66 23.44
C ASN A 621 10.30 2.16 23.45
N PRO A 622 11.32 3.02 23.56
CA PRO A 622 11.11 4.45 23.66
C PRO A 622 10.57 5.03 22.34
N LEU A 623 9.62 5.95 22.44
CA LEU A 623 8.98 6.67 21.33
C LEU A 623 8.42 5.80 20.19
N VAL A 624 8.18 4.50 20.41
CA VAL A 624 7.62 3.61 19.37
C VAL A 624 6.28 4.10 18.82
N LEU A 625 5.47 4.77 19.66
CA LEU A 625 4.21 5.41 19.24
C LEU A 625 4.38 6.45 18.14
N TRP A 626 5.54 7.11 18.06
CA TRP A 626 5.82 8.12 17.04
C TRP A 626 5.93 7.49 15.64
N VAL A 627 6.28 6.20 15.54
CA VAL A 627 6.22 5.46 14.28
C VAL A 627 4.77 5.45 13.77
N TRP A 628 3.82 5.12 14.64
CA TRP A 628 2.40 5.05 14.31
C TRP A 628 1.77 6.42 14.09
N TYR A 629 2.08 7.40 14.95
CA TYR A 629 1.61 8.77 14.78
C TYR A 629 2.14 9.38 13.48
N GLY A 630 3.42 9.18 13.16
CA GLY A 630 4.00 9.63 11.89
C GLY A 630 3.28 9.02 10.68
N GLY A 631 3.01 7.72 10.73
CA GLY A 631 2.23 7.02 9.72
C GLY A 631 0.79 7.53 9.57
N GLY A 632 0.11 7.79 10.69
CA GLY A 632 -1.22 8.39 10.70
C GLY A 632 -1.25 9.79 10.09
N ILE A 633 -0.26 10.63 10.43
CA ILE A 633 -0.11 11.98 9.87
C ILE A 633 0.15 11.90 8.35
N MET A 634 0.97 10.95 7.90
CA MET A 634 1.19 10.70 6.46
C MET A 634 -0.13 10.38 5.74
N GLY A 635 -0.91 9.46 6.31
CA GLY A 635 -2.22 9.07 5.78
C GLY A 635 -3.19 10.24 5.71
N LEU A 636 -3.30 11.03 6.78
CA LEU A 636 -4.15 12.24 6.82
C LEU A 636 -3.75 13.25 5.74
N GLY A 637 -2.44 13.50 5.55
CA GLY A 637 -1.95 14.37 4.48
C GLY A 637 -2.44 13.94 3.10
N VAL A 638 -2.35 12.64 2.79
CA VAL A 638 -2.80 12.11 1.50
C VAL A 638 -4.33 12.14 1.34
N ILE A 639 -5.09 11.82 2.38
CA ILE A 639 -6.56 11.90 2.35
C ILE A 639 -7.01 13.31 1.99
N LEU A 640 -6.43 14.34 2.63
CA LEU A 640 -6.71 15.74 2.31
C LEU A 640 -6.39 16.08 0.84
N ASN A 641 -5.37 15.44 0.27
CA ASN A 641 -4.99 15.64 -1.13
C ASN A 641 -5.99 14.99 -2.10
N ILE A 642 -6.46 13.77 -1.80
CA ILE A 642 -7.40 13.02 -2.64
C ILE A 642 -8.75 13.72 -2.73
N PHE A 643 -9.29 14.16 -1.59
CA PHE A 643 -10.62 14.79 -1.50
C PHE A 643 -10.61 16.31 -1.78
N ARG A 644 -9.49 16.87 -2.25
CA ARG A 644 -9.41 18.29 -2.59
C ARG A 644 -10.40 18.64 -3.71
N LYS A 645 -11.17 19.72 -3.54
CA LYS A 645 -12.00 20.29 -4.62
C LYS A 645 -11.08 20.75 -5.75
N THR A 646 -11.06 20.01 -6.85
CA THR A 646 -10.33 20.43 -8.05
C THR A 646 -11.23 21.41 -8.79
N ARG A 647 -10.88 22.71 -8.80
CA ARG A 647 -11.49 23.63 -9.78
C ARG A 647 -11.04 23.17 -11.16
N MET A 648 -11.91 22.46 -11.87
CA MET A 648 -11.74 22.31 -13.31
C MET A 648 -11.92 23.71 -13.90
N LYS A 649 -10.80 24.37 -14.23
CA LYS A 649 -10.86 25.37 -15.29
C LYS A 649 -11.22 24.57 -16.54
N ILE A 650 -12.50 24.57 -16.89
CA ILE A 650 -12.92 24.20 -18.24
C ILE A 650 -12.28 25.27 -19.12
N SER A 651 -11.06 25.00 -19.58
CA SER A 651 -10.53 25.71 -20.73
C SER A 651 -11.42 25.27 -21.86
N ALA A 652 -12.34 26.13 -22.29
CA ALA A 652 -12.98 26.00 -23.58
C ALA A 652 -11.86 26.09 -24.62
N ALA A 653 -11.22 24.96 -24.90
CA ALA A 653 -10.31 24.85 -26.01
C ALA A 653 -11.16 25.11 -27.26
N ARG A 654 -10.89 26.21 -27.95
CA ARG A 654 -11.28 26.35 -29.35
C ARG A 654 -10.75 25.10 -30.07
N PRO A 655 -11.53 24.48 -30.98
CA PRO A 655 -11.02 23.36 -31.76
C PRO A 655 -9.91 23.92 -32.67
N GLU A 656 -8.66 23.72 -32.28
CA GLU A 656 -7.58 23.69 -33.26
C GLU A 656 -7.83 22.47 -34.14
N THR A 657 -7.93 22.75 -35.43
CA THR A 657 -8.23 21.84 -36.52
C THR A 657 -7.44 20.54 -36.40
N ALA A 658 -8.13 19.47 -36.02
CA ALA A 658 -7.62 18.11 -36.15
C ALA A 658 -7.41 17.81 -37.64
N PRO A 659 -6.37 17.03 -38.03
CA PRO A 659 -6.35 16.42 -39.35
C PRO A 659 -7.60 15.55 -39.49
N GLU A 660 -8.36 15.83 -40.53
CA GLU A 660 -9.64 15.22 -40.85
C GLU A 660 -9.48 13.71 -41.07
N VAL A 661 -9.72 12.93 -40.01
CA VAL A 661 -10.15 11.53 -40.16
C VAL A 661 -11.65 11.53 -39.95
N ALA A 662 -12.37 11.88 -41.02
CA ALA A 662 -13.82 11.81 -41.08
C ALA A 662 -14.26 10.35 -40.89
N VAL A 663 -14.84 10.06 -39.73
CA VAL A 663 -15.83 8.99 -39.62
C VAL A 663 -17.15 9.66 -39.98
N SER A 664 -17.55 9.53 -41.25
CA SER A 664 -18.83 9.98 -41.74
C SER A 664 -19.93 9.13 -41.11
N LEU A 665 -20.70 9.73 -40.19
CA LEU A 665 -22.03 9.22 -39.86
C LEU A 665 -22.98 9.64 -41.01
N PRO A 666 -23.81 8.74 -41.55
CA PRO A 666 -24.78 9.12 -42.58
C PRO A 666 -25.79 10.14 -42.04
N ARG A 667 -26.10 11.14 -42.88
CA ARG A 667 -26.93 12.32 -42.57
C ARG A 667 -28.41 12.01 -42.24
N SER A 668 -28.86 10.77 -42.30
CA SER A 668 -30.27 10.40 -42.04
C SER A 668 -30.62 10.15 -40.57
N ALA A 669 -29.67 10.21 -39.62
CA ALA A 669 -29.95 9.95 -38.20
C ALA A 669 -30.01 11.20 -37.30
N ARG A 670 -29.95 12.42 -37.88
CA ARG A 670 -29.96 13.67 -37.10
C ARG A 670 -31.35 14.28 -36.86
N GLU A 671 -32.38 13.88 -37.62
CA GLU A 671 -33.71 14.48 -37.51
C GLU A 671 -34.71 13.65 -36.68
N GLU A 672 -34.50 12.35 -36.47
CA GLU A 672 -35.43 11.52 -35.68
C GLU A 672 -35.20 11.55 -34.15
N VAL A 673 -34.02 11.95 -33.69
CA VAL A 673 -33.67 11.89 -32.25
C VAL A 673 -34.12 13.14 -31.48
N LEU A 674 -34.38 14.25 -32.17
CA LEU A 674 -34.83 15.50 -31.54
C LEU A 674 -36.35 15.61 -31.43
N HIS A 675 -37.13 14.88 -32.24
CA HIS A 675 -38.59 14.93 -32.18
C HIS A 675 -39.24 13.90 -31.24
N HIS A 676 -38.51 12.85 -30.83
CA HIS A 676 -39.07 11.78 -29.99
C HIS A 676 -38.77 11.87 -28.48
N ARG A 677 -38.00 12.87 -28.02
CA ARG A 677 -37.64 13.03 -26.60
C ARG A 677 -38.55 13.95 -25.78
N SER A 678 -39.39 14.78 -26.40
CA SER A 678 -40.34 15.64 -25.66
C SER A 678 -41.65 14.91 -25.29
N ASN A 679 -42.13 13.97 -26.11
CA ASN A 679 -43.46 13.38 -25.93
C ASN A 679 -43.54 12.09 -25.09
N ARG A 680 -42.43 11.56 -24.54
CA ARG A 680 -42.49 10.33 -23.71
C ARG A 680 -42.55 10.59 -22.20
N TRP A 681 -42.06 11.75 -21.73
CA TRP A 681 -42.10 12.10 -20.31
C TRP A 681 -43.42 12.75 -19.88
N GLN A 682 -44.05 13.55 -20.75
CA GLN A 682 -45.37 14.15 -20.48
C GLN A 682 -46.49 13.09 -20.41
N THR A 683 -46.44 12.05 -21.25
CA THR A 683 -47.44 10.97 -21.26
C THR A 683 -47.33 10.06 -20.03
N LEU A 684 -46.13 9.88 -19.47
CA LEU A 684 -45.91 9.15 -18.22
C LEU A 684 -46.30 9.96 -16.97
N LEU A 685 -46.12 11.29 -16.99
CA LEU A 685 -46.53 12.16 -15.89
C LEU A 685 -48.06 12.31 -15.81
N ASN A 686 -48.75 12.35 -16.95
CA ASN A 686 -50.22 12.43 -16.98
C ASN A 686 -50.92 11.12 -16.62
N ALA A 687 -50.24 9.97 -16.71
CA ALA A 687 -50.78 8.66 -16.34
C ALA A 687 -50.67 8.36 -14.83
N VAL A 688 -49.79 9.06 -14.11
CA VAL A 688 -49.51 8.79 -12.68
C VAL A 688 -50.19 9.81 -11.75
N TRP A 689 -50.64 10.96 -12.26
CA TRP A 689 -51.28 12.00 -11.43
C TRP A 689 -52.36 12.80 -12.19
N PRO A 690 -53.60 12.27 -12.33
CA PRO A 690 -54.67 12.96 -13.03
C PRO A 690 -55.30 14.01 -12.11
N GLY A 691 -54.65 15.17 -11.96
CA GLY A 691 -55.24 16.25 -11.16
C GLY A 691 -54.29 17.34 -10.68
N ARG A 692 -53.69 18.09 -11.60
CA ARG A 692 -53.29 19.47 -11.30
C ARG A 692 -53.69 20.37 -12.46
N LYS A 693 -54.80 21.09 -12.27
CA LYS A 693 -55.14 22.30 -13.01
C LYS A 693 -54.18 23.43 -12.60
N GLU A 694 -53.90 24.25 -13.59
CA GLU A 694 -53.16 25.52 -13.61
C GLU A 694 -53.36 26.39 -12.37
N VAL A 695 -52.24 26.85 -11.78
CA VAL A 695 -51.85 28.28 -11.58
C VAL A 695 -50.33 28.34 -11.55
#